data_AF-H8XAA4-F1
#
_entry.id   AF-H8XAA4-F1
#
_cell.length_a   1.000
_cell.length_b   1.000
_cell.length_c   1.000
_cell.angle_alpha   90.00
_cell.angle_beta   90.00
_cell.angle_gamma   90.00
#
_symmetry.space_group_name_H-M   'P 1'
#
loop_
_entity.id
_entity.type
_entity.pdbx_description
1 polymer ?
#
loop_
_entity_poly.entity_id
_entity_poly.type
_entity_poly.pdbx_seq_one_letter_code
_entity_poly.pdbx_strand_id
1 'polypeptide(L)'
;MFFRRLSLSYILLGALVVAIIIFNVSILSSSDSSSTVASPLANKGGGAKYYTGGKSSLQAHVDKVDSQEYISEVMKELEASKKEEILVELKQSVAKTEKPKIVQELKNELRRKYIDVIQQTLKDEVREEQTGEFFKQNSMSYALFEQLVNTYAKEHKADFKPAAFLEILKNEISDFPSDFEVKVAKACERFFDKTSYYQHLIKDVLVANKPNCEPLTDEERGKKLNPTYQKDTRIISEKYLRESNLNLPIPKFKCLQESHDNLVKSLKQLPEPPKQFVSGYGIVINGGGGMIASALTAIANLRDRGSSLPVELILDTPDEYDKQICEDLLPNKLNGKCVVIQNILGKEVFDMVSAKFARKILGLIVSSFDHTIALDADNFPVRDVDNLLYTEPYLSTKMILWPDLWVKLTSPLYYKIARIEKGEPIHRFGLANDAKFSDYIQKDKQSEIHFHDFANLPSTISVETGQMVFSKREHFRALLLSLYYNMNLKGWYEALLYQGAFGEGDRETIVPALHVMNERYHLQNQKLHLWGYTSDNGKFSETTLGQTDPRDNPEFYYDWQKFLSTKQLDTRLNPFQSGGYTDRLVEQFKDYKKKIIEDKKIEDEDTAHRLIEYRLPKLLFLHCNHPKIDPVKNAQEGEFGTYSRRNIGPIDDIKSIFNKRDWELRFHSIAKWVACDAIKSADYWKNTAKIDQQTVCFKINKYIEFLKQDSFDKTFEFTSEDAEKFYVGSKGAGGGAAAVAGGAGGETEDDIKAIAEQQAQQQAEAEANAKAKGEVDDPLKEDVKEGDKPVDDEQIHQPQ
;
A
#
# COMPACT_ATOMS: atom_id res chain seq x y z
N MET A 1 16.71 -41.71 24.13
CA MET A 1 17.27 -40.91 25.24
C MET A 1 16.20 -39.87 25.59
N PHE A 2 15.38 -39.98 26.64
CA PHE A 2 15.58 -40.51 28.00
C PHE A 2 16.61 -39.71 28.84
N PHE A 3 16.07 -38.82 29.67
CA PHE A 3 16.57 -38.24 30.94
C PHE A 3 17.99 -37.66 31.05
N ARG A 4 18.04 -36.34 31.31
CA ARG A 4 18.73 -35.61 32.42
C ARG A 4 18.58 -34.10 32.12
N ARG A 5 18.24 -33.20 33.05
CA ARG A 5 18.51 -33.16 34.50
C ARG A 5 17.28 -32.67 35.29
N LEU A 6 16.84 -33.40 36.31
CA LEU A 6 15.99 -32.87 37.39
C LEU A 6 16.90 -32.40 38.53
N SER A 7 16.60 -31.24 39.14
CA SER A 7 17.42 -30.68 40.23
C SER A 7 17.23 -31.44 41.55
N LEU A 8 18.25 -31.43 42.41
CA LEU A 8 18.19 -32.03 43.76
C LEU A 8 16.99 -31.54 44.59
N SER A 9 16.52 -30.32 44.33
CA SER A 9 15.35 -29.71 44.97
C SER A 9 14.09 -30.58 44.89
N TYR A 10 13.83 -31.22 43.74
CA TYR A 10 12.65 -32.06 43.57
C TYR A 10 12.76 -33.42 44.27
N ILE A 11 13.98 -33.95 44.43
CA ILE A 11 14.23 -35.20 45.17
C ILE A 11 14.02 -34.97 46.67
N LEU A 12 14.51 -33.84 47.19
CA LEU A 12 14.26 -33.41 48.57
C LEU A 12 12.77 -33.15 48.86
N LEU A 13 12.06 -32.49 47.95
CA LEU A 13 10.62 -32.25 48.10
C LEU A 13 9.83 -33.56 48.08
N GLY A 14 10.16 -34.49 47.17
CA GLY A 14 9.54 -35.82 47.11
C GLY A 14 9.76 -36.65 48.37
N ALA A 15 10.99 -36.68 48.90
CA ALA A 15 11.30 -37.37 50.15
C ALA A 15 10.52 -36.81 51.35
N LEU A 16 10.35 -35.48 51.42
CA LEU A 16 9.65 -34.81 52.51
C LEU A 16 8.13 -35.04 52.45
N VAL A 17 7.54 -35.07 51.26
CA VAL A 17 6.12 -35.46 51.06
C VAL A 17 5.89 -36.92 51.43
N VAL A 18 6.77 -37.85 51.03
CA VAL A 18 6.66 -39.27 51.39
C VAL A 18 6.80 -39.48 52.90
N ALA A 19 7.70 -38.77 53.57
CA ALA A 19 7.83 -38.84 55.04
C ALA A 19 6.56 -38.36 55.76
N ILE A 20 5.92 -37.28 55.30
CA ILE A 20 4.65 -36.78 55.85
C ILE A 20 3.50 -37.78 55.63
N ILE A 21 3.45 -38.44 54.47
CA ILE A 21 2.44 -39.47 54.19
C ILE A 21 2.64 -40.68 55.11
N ILE A 22 3.87 -41.19 55.25
CA ILE A 22 4.17 -42.32 56.14
C ILE A 22 3.84 -41.99 57.61
N PHE A 23 4.19 -40.80 58.08
CA PHE A 23 3.89 -40.36 59.45
C PHE A 23 2.38 -40.29 59.73
N ASN A 24 1.60 -39.71 58.82
CA ASN A 24 0.14 -39.63 58.95
C ASN A 24 -0.54 -41.00 58.84
N VAL A 25 -0.03 -41.91 57.99
CA VAL A 25 -0.55 -43.29 57.89
C VAL A 25 -0.25 -44.09 59.16
N SER A 26 0.93 -43.95 59.76
CA SER A 26 1.28 -44.64 61.02
C SER A 26 0.48 -44.15 62.24
N ILE A 27 0.07 -42.88 62.28
CA ILE A 27 -0.80 -42.35 63.35
C ILE A 27 -2.25 -42.82 63.19
N LEU A 28 -2.70 -43.05 61.95
CA LEU A 28 -4.07 -43.51 61.67
C LEU A 28 -4.25 -45.04 61.70
N SER A 29 -3.17 -45.81 61.92
CA SER A 29 -3.21 -47.29 61.91
C SER A 29 -3.14 -47.96 63.29
N SER A 30 -3.33 -47.23 64.39
CA SER A 30 -3.33 -47.79 65.76
C SER A 30 -4.67 -47.60 66.48
N SER A 31 -5.64 -48.45 66.17
CA SER A 31 -6.85 -48.62 66.99
C SER A 31 -7.35 -50.07 66.95
N ASP A 32 -6.98 -50.84 67.97
CA ASP A 32 -7.63 -52.09 68.41
C ASP A 32 -7.94 -51.90 69.90
N SER A 33 -9.20 -51.87 70.36
CA SER A 33 -10.26 -52.90 70.37
C SER A 33 -10.18 -53.84 71.59
N SER A 34 -11.16 -53.72 72.50
CA SER A 34 -11.83 -54.84 73.19
C SER A 34 -12.88 -54.32 74.19
N SER A 35 -13.86 -55.16 74.51
CA SER A 35 -15.19 -54.80 74.99
C SER A 35 -15.53 -55.26 76.42
N THR A 36 -16.28 -54.42 77.15
CA THR A 36 -17.43 -54.73 78.06
C THR A 36 -17.40 -55.92 79.05
N VAL A 37 -17.66 -55.65 80.34
CA VAL A 37 -18.64 -56.37 81.23
C VAL A 37 -19.24 -55.33 82.24
N ALA A 38 -20.39 -55.59 82.86
CA ALA A 38 -21.26 -54.58 83.50
C ALA A 38 -21.64 -54.80 85.00
N SER A 39 -22.28 -53.78 85.59
CA SER A 39 -23.27 -53.82 86.71
C SER A 39 -22.78 -54.05 88.17
N PRO A 40 -23.59 -53.76 89.23
CA PRO A 40 -24.25 -52.47 89.58
C PRO A 40 -24.28 -52.16 91.13
N LEU A 41 -25.13 -51.20 91.56
CA LEU A 41 -25.76 -51.00 92.90
C LEU A 41 -25.11 -50.15 94.04
N ALA A 42 -25.99 -49.31 94.63
CA ALA A 42 -26.21 -49.02 96.07
C ALA A 42 -25.62 -47.77 96.81
N ASN A 43 -26.55 -46.85 97.12
CA ASN A 43 -26.88 -46.26 98.45
C ASN A 43 -26.03 -45.19 99.20
N LYS A 44 -26.74 -44.08 99.50
CA LYS A 44 -26.88 -43.38 100.81
C LYS A 44 -25.69 -42.63 101.46
N GLY A 45 -25.83 -41.29 101.49
CA GLY A 45 -26.12 -40.56 102.73
C GLY A 45 -24.99 -39.76 103.44
N GLY A 46 -25.36 -38.61 104.02
CA GLY A 46 -24.66 -37.95 105.14
C GLY A 46 -23.71 -36.79 104.81
N GLY A 47 -23.97 -35.59 105.37
CA GLY A 47 -22.94 -34.57 105.63
C GLY A 47 -22.21 -34.86 106.97
N ALA A 48 -21.27 -34.07 107.51
CA ALA A 48 -20.57 -32.82 107.14
C ALA A 48 -19.27 -32.72 108.02
N LYS A 49 -18.34 -31.75 107.96
CA LYS A 49 -18.47 -30.28 108.18
C LYS A 49 -17.17 -29.50 107.83
N TYR A 50 -17.37 -28.26 107.35
CA TYR A 50 -16.63 -26.98 107.51
C TYR A 50 -15.14 -26.89 107.95
N TYR A 51 -14.40 -25.99 107.29
CA TYR A 51 -13.94 -24.65 107.77
C TYR A 51 -13.33 -23.85 106.59
N THR A 52 -14.10 -23.06 105.82
CA THR A 52 -14.31 -21.58 105.85
C THR A 52 -13.16 -20.64 105.41
N GLY A 53 -13.46 -19.80 104.40
CA GLY A 53 -12.77 -18.54 104.06
C GLY A 53 -12.33 -18.45 102.58
N GLY A 54 -12.75 -17.49 101.75
CA GLY A 54 -13.83 -16.50 101.86
C GLY A 54 -13.78 -15.45 100.73
N LYS A 55 -14.90 -15.23 100.00
CA LYS A 55 -15.18 -14.17 98.97
C LYS A 55 -14.21 -14.10 97.75
N SER A 56 -14.63 -13.84 96.49
CA SER A 56 -15.95 -13.81 95.84
C SER A 56 -15.77 -13.62 94.32
N SER A 57 -16.16 -14.60 93.49
CA SER A 57 -16.31 -14.43 92.02
C SER A 57 -17.07 -15.58 91.35
N LEU A 58 -16.97 -16.80 91.90
CA LEU A 58 -17.43 -18.03 91.23
C LEU A 58 -18.96 -18.26 91.28
N GLN A 59 -19.63 -17.93 92.39
CA GLN A 59 -21.07 -18.23 92.54
C GLN A 59 -21.96 -17.47 91.55
N ALA A 60 -21.57 -16.24 91.17
CA ALA A 60 -22.28 -15.43 90.18
C ALA A 60 -22.11 -15.93 88.72
N HIS A 61 -21.22 -16.90 88.47
CA HIS A 61 -21.05 -17.53 87.16
C HIS A 61 -21.86 -18.82 87.01
N VAL A 62 -22.15 -19.53 88.10
CA VAL A 62 -22.92 -20.79 88.07
C VAL A 62 -24.40 -20.51 87.81
N ASP A 63 -24.99 -19.55 88.55
CA ASP A 63 -26.42 -19.20 88.43
C ASP A 63 -26.78 -18.54 87.08
N LYS A 64 -25.79 -18.26 86.22
CA LYS A 64 -25.97 -17.70 84.87
C LYS A 64 -26.00 -18.77 83.76
N VAL A 65 -25.58 -19.99 84.07
CA VAL A 65 -25.49 -21.12 83.11
C VAL A 65 -26.71 -22.05 83.20
N ASP A 66 -27.45 -22.00 84.32
CA ASP A 66 -28.58 -22.89 84.61
C ASP A 66 -29.97 -22.20 84.45
N SER A 67 -30.02 -21.05 83.75
CA SER A 67 -31.29 -20.37 83.45
C SER A 67 -31.97 -20.98 82.22
N GLN A 68 -33.31 -21.07 82.24
CA GLN A 68 -34.08 -21.55 81.07
C GLN A 68 -33.85 -20.69 79.82
N GLU A 69 -33.58 -19.39 80.00
CA GLU A 69 -33.25 -18.49 78.89
C GLU A 69 -31.91 -18.88 78.26
N TYR A 70 -30.85 -19.10 79.05
CA TYR A 70 -29.55 -19.54 78.55
C TYR A 70 -29.62 -20.90 77.84
N ILE A 71 -30.35 -21.87 78.38
CA ILE A 71 -30.55 -23.18 77.73
C ILE A 71 -31.35 -23.03 76.43
N SER A 72 -32.35 -22.15 76.37
CA SER A 72 -33.10 -21.87 75.13
C SER A 72 -32.24 -21.19 74.07
N GLU A 73 -31.33 -20.30 74.48
CA GLU A 73 -30.44 -19.56 73.61
C GLU A 73 -29.32 -20.45 73.06
N VAL A 74 -28.72 -21.30 73.92
CA VAL A 74 -27.77 -22.35 73.51
C VAL A 74 -28.41 -23.37 72.59
N MET A 75 -29.65 -23.82 72.83
CA MET A 75 -30.33 -24.75 71.91
C MET A 75 -30.65 -24.09 70.55
N LYS A 76 -30.95 -22.79 70.54
CA LYS A 76 -31.18 -22.00 69.32
C LYS A 76 -29.88 -21.75 68.54
N GLU A 77 -28.77 -21.54 69.24
CA GLU A 77 -27.42 -21.54 68.64
C GLU A 77 -27.02 -22.93 68.14
N LEU A 78 -27.38 -24.01 68.84
CA LEU A 78 -27.09 -25.39 68.42
C LEU A 78 -27.87 -25.80 67.17
N GLU A 79 -29.15 -25.41 67.08
CA GLU A 79 -29.96 -25.58 65.87
C GLU A 79 -29.43 -24.72 64.72
N ALA A 80 -29.00 -23.48 64.96
CA ALA A 80 -28.38 -22.65 63.93
C ALA A 80 -27.03 -23.20 63.44
N SER A 81 -26.18 -23.63 64.37
CA SER A 81 -24.85 -24.22 64.13
C SER A 81 -24.93 -25.51 63.31
N LYS A 82 -25.73 -26.48 63.77
CA LYS A 82 -25.84 -27.77 63.08
C LYS A 82 -26.62 -27.69 61.77
N LYS A 83 -27.49 -26.70 61.59
CA LYS A 83 -28.20 -26.50 60.33
C LYS A 83 -27.28 -26.06 59.20
N GLU A 84 -26.28 -25.20 59.47
CA GLU A 84 -25.23 -24.90 58.49
C GLU A 84 -24.31 -26.11 58.25
N GLU A 85 -23.90 -26.82 59.30
CA GLU A 85 -23.02 -28.00 59.17
C GLU A 85 -23.68 -29.13 58.34
N ILE A 86 -24.95 -29.44 58.62
CA ILE A 86 -25.77 -30.38 57.83
C ILE A 86 -26.03 -29.83 56.41
N LEU A 87 -26.24 -28.53 56.23
CA LEU A 87 -26.34 -27.92 54.90
C LEU A 87 -25.04 -28.04 54.12
N VAL A 88 -23.87 -27.95 54.77
CA VAL A 88 -22.56 -28.13 54.15
C VAL A 88 -22.36 -29.60 53.75
N GLU A 89 -22.68 -30.57 54.61
CA GLU A 89 -22.63 -31.99 54.26
C GLU A 89 -23.62 -32.35 53.14
N LEU A 90 -24.86 -31.85 53.17
CA LEU A 90 -25.84 -32.04 52.09
C LEU A 90 -25.40 -31.37 50.80
N LYS A 91 -24.87 -30.14 50.84
CA LYS A 91 -24.29 -29.46 49.66
C LYS A 91 -23.10 -30.25 49.11
N GLN A 92 -22.22 -30.80 49.95
CA GLN A 92 -21.10 -31.64 49.53
C GLN A 92 -21.57 -32.97 48.94
N SER A 93 -22.54 -33.64 49.56
CA SER A 93 -23.13 -34.89 49.09
C SER A 93 -23.85 -34.72 47.75
N VAL A 94 -24.70 -33.70 47.62
CA VAL A 94 -25.36 -33.33 46.36
C VAL A 94 -24.32 -32.92 45.31
N ALA A 95 -23.28 -32.16 45.66
CA ALA A 95 -22.20 -31.80 44.75
C ALA A 95 -21.34 -32.98 44.28
N LYS A 96 -21.25 -34.05 45.09
CA LYS A 96 -20.45 -35.25 44.79
C LYS A 96 -21.25 -36.33 44.06
N THR A 97 -22.58 -36.38 44.24
CA THR A 97 -23.42 -37.50 43.80
C THR A 97 -24.43 -37.13 42.72
N GLU A 98 -25.10 -35.98 42.84
CA GLU A 98 -26.17 -35.56 41.91
C GLU A 98 -25.70 -34.48 40.92
N LYS A 99 -24.88 -33.52 41.35
CA LYS A 99 -24.30 -32.49 40.47
C LYS A 99 -23.54 -33.10 39.27
N PRO A 100 -22.79 -34.21 39.37
CA PRO A 100 -22.18 -34.83 38.18
C PRO A 100 -23.21 -35.38 37.20
N LYS A 101 -24.31 -35.97 37.68
CA LYS A 101 -25.42 -36.47 36.84
C LYS A 101 -26.13 -35.33 36.15
N ILE A 102 -26.54 -34.31 36.92
CA ILE A 102 -27.21 -33.10 36.40
C ILE A 102 -26.30 -32.39 35.38
N VAL A 103 -25.01 -32.22 35.67
CA VAL A 103 -24.05 -31.63 34.71
C VAL A 103 -23.90 -32.50 33.46
N GLN A 104 -23.96 -33.83 33.57
CA GLN A 104 -23.87 -34.72 32.41
C GLN A 104 -25.17 -34.74 31.59
N GLU A 105 -26.34 -34.68 32.22
CA GLU A 105 -27.63 -34.50 31.55
C GLU A 105 -27.71 -33.13 30.87
N LEU A 106 -27.34 -32.04 31.56
CA LEU A 106 -27.26 -30.71 30.98
C LEU A 106 -26.25 -30.67 29.84
N LYS A 107 -25.09 -31.33 29.95
CA LYS A 107 -24.14 -31.49 28.84
C LYS A 107 -24.77 -32.26 27.68
N ASN A 108 -25.51 -33.33 27.92
CA ASN A 108 -26.16 -34.11 26.87
C ASN A 108 -27.36 -33.38 26.23
N GLU A 109 -28.05 -32.52 26.97
CA GLU A 109 -29.13 -31.66 26.49
C GLU A 109 -28.58 -30.47 25.70
N LEU A 110 -27.61 -29.73 26.26
CA LEU A 110 -26.89 -28.66 25.57
C LEU A 110 -26.20 -29.19 24.32
N ARG A 111 -25.59 -30.40 24.38
CA ARG A 111 -25.04 -31.06 23.19
C ARG A 111 -26.15 -31.36 22.19
N ARG A 112 -27.27 -32.00 22.57
CA ARG A 112 -28.37 -32.23 21.61
C ARG A 112 -28.97 -30.95 21.01
N LYS A 113 -29.04 -29.85 21.78
CA LYS A 113 -29.64 -28.57 21.38
C LYS A 113 -28.70 -27.66 20.59
N TYR A 114 -27.40 -27.75 20.84
CA TYR A 114 -26.40 -26.84 20.29
C TYR A 114 -25.25 -27.55 19.56
N ILE A 115 -25.23 -28.88 19.41
CA ILE A 115 -24.11 -29.54 18.69
C ILE A 115 -24.01 -29.09 17.24
N ASP A 116 -25.12 -28.85 16.54
CA ASP A 116 -25.08 -28.36 15.16
C ASP A 116 -24.57 -26.91 15.12
N VAL A 117 -24.97 -26.08 16.09
CA VAL A 117 -24.47 -24.71 16.26
C VAL A 117 -22.98 -24.71 16.59
N ILE A 118 -22.53 -25.55 17.54
CA ILE A 118 -21.13 -25.68 17.94
C ILE A 118 -20.28 -26.29 16.83
N GLN A 119 -20.79 -27.28 16.08
CA GLN A 119 -20.12 -27.81 14.91
C GLN A 119 -20.02 -26.77 13.80
N GLN A 120 -21.04 -25.95 13.60
CA GLN A 120 -20.99 -24.86 12.63
C GLN A 120 -20.02 -23.77 13.09
N THR A 121 -20.06 -23.35 14.36
CA THR A 121 -19.10 -22.41 14.94
C THR A 121 -17.66 -22.94 14.85
N LEU A 122 -17.41 -24.22 15.16
CA LEU A 122 -16.09 -24.84 15.00
C LEU A 122 -15.67 -24.96 13.53
N LYS A 123 -16.58 -25.24 12.61
CA LYS A 123 -16.29 -25.21 11.16
C LYS A 123 -15.98 -23.81 10.67
N ASP A 124 -16.69 -22.80 11.18
CA ASP A 124 -16.48 -21.39 10.87
C ASP A 124 -15.14 -20.92 11.47
N GLU A 125 -14.83 -21.28 12.72
CA GLU A 125 -13.55 -20.99 13.41
C GLU A 125 -12.37 -21.69 12.72
N VAL A 126 -12.47 -22.97 12.39
CA VAL A 126 -11.42 -23.70 11.66
C VAL A 126 -11.26 -23.15 10.23
N ARG A 127 -12.35 -22.77 9.56
CA ARG A 127 -12.28 -22.08 8.26
C ARG A 127 -11.63 -20.71 8.41
N GLU A 128 -11.95 -19.97 9.46
CA GLU A 128 -11.37 -18.66 9.76
C GLU A 128 -9.88 -18.76 10.08
N GLU A 129 -9.46 -19.77 10.86
CA GLU A 129 -8.06 -20.07 11.16
C GLU A 129 -7.30 -20.51 9.90
N GLN A 130 -7.84 -21.44 9.11
CA GLN A 130 -7.24 -21.87 7.83
C GLN A 130 -7.14 -20.73 6.81
N THR A 131 -8.16 -19.87 6.76
CA THR A 131 -8.16 -18.69 5.89
C THR A 131 -7.13 -17.69 6.39
N GLY A 132 -7.13 -17.36 7.68
CA GLY A 132 -6.12 -16.53 8.33
C GLY A 132 -4.69 -17.01 8.09
N GLU A 133 -4.43 -18.32 8.22
CA GLU A 133 -3.14 -18.94 7.90
C GLU A 133 -2.80 -18.83 6.41
N PHE A 134 -3.76 -19.05 5.50
CA PHE A 134 -3.54 -18.78 4.06
C PHE A 134 -3.19 -17.32 3.79
N PHE A 135 -3.79 -16.36 4.51
CA PHE A 135 -3.41 -14.95 4.42
C PHE A 135 -2.02 -14.69 5.01
N LYS A 136 -1.70 -15.26 6.18
CA LYS A 136 -0.41 -15.10 6.89
C LYS A 136 0.76 -15.73 6.15
N GLN A 137 0.61 -16.95 5.62
CA GLN A 137 1.69 -17.64 4.90
C GLN A 137 2.01 -16.92 3.60
N ASN A 138 1.01 -16.37 2.91
CA ASN A 138 1.20 -15.55 1.72
C ASN A 138 1.65 -14.10 2.01
N SER A 139 1.38 -13.56 3.21
CA SER A 139 1.94 -12.26 3.64
C SER A 139 3.36 -12.38 4.19
N MET A 140 3.73 -13.53 4.75
CA MET A 140 5.00 -13.67 5.47
C MET A 140 6.24 -13.71 4.58
N SER A 141 6.17 -14.07 3.29
CA SER A 141 7.20 -13.68 2.32
C SER A 141 6.91 -14.06 0.86
N TYR A 142 6.65 -13.06 0.01
CA TYR A 142 6.77 -13.24 -1.45
C TYR A 142 8.22 -13.51 -1.87
N ALA A 143 9.22 -13.04 -1.10
CA ALA A 143 10.64 -13.30 -1.39
C ALA A 143 11.06 -14.75 -1.11
N LEU A 144 10.54 -15.39 -0.06
CA LEU A 144 10.69 -16.84 0.18
C LEU A 144 9.87 -17.63 -0.84
N PHE A 145 8.70 -17.16 -1.26
CA PHE A 145 7.95 -17.81 -2.34
C PHE A 145 8.73 -17.72 -3.65
N GLU A 146 9.25 -16.56 -4.05
CA GLU A 146 10.18 -16.40 -5.17
C GLU A 146 11.44 -17.24 -4.97
N GLN A 147 12.03 -17.30 -3.78
CA GLN A 147 13.22 -18.10 -3.51
C GLN A 147 12.91 -19.59 -3.64
N LEU A 148 11.77 -20.06 -3.14
CA LEU A 148 11.32 -21.45 -3.26
C LEU A 148 10.92 -21.77 -4.70
N VAL A 149 10.26 -20.87 -5.42
CA VAL A 149 9.95 -21.01 -6.86
C VAL A 149 11.23 -21.01 -7.69
N ASN A 150 12.20 -20.14 -7.40
CA ASN A 150 13.49 -20.10 -8.09
C ASN A 150 14.39 -21.29 -7.73
N THR A 151 14.30 -21.80 -6.49
CA THR A 151 15.00 -23.02 -6.05
C THR A 151 14.37 -24.24 -6.71
N TYR A 152 13.05 -24.37 -6.63
CA TYR A 152 12.27 -25.43 -7.26
C TYR A 152 12.44 -25.41 -8.78
N ALA A 153 12.41 -24.25 -9.44
CA ALA A 153 12.67 -24.11 -10.88
C ALA A 153 14.16 -24.29 -11.27
N LYS A 154 15.10 -24.19 -10.31
CA LYS A 154 16.50 -24.62 -10.50
C LYS A 154 16.63 -26.14 -10.39
N GLU A 155 16.03 -26.74 -9.37
CA GLU A 155 16.07 -28.17 -9.07
C GLU A 155 15.29 -29.00 -10.10
N HIS A 156 14.15 -28.48 -10.54
CA HIS A 156 13.22 -29.08 -11.50
C HIS A 156 13.30 -28.34 -12.85
N LYS A 157 14.46 -27.77 -13.19
CA LYS A 157 14.70 -27.02 -14.44
C LYS A 157 14.43 -27.85 -15.70
N ALA A 158 14.51 -29.18 -15.59
CA ALA A 158 14.13 -30.12 -16.64
C ALA A 158 12.60 -30.16 -16.86
N ASP A 159 11.82 -30.07 -15.77
CA ASP A 159 10.36 -30.18 -15.78
C ASP A 159 9.69 -28.83 -16.11
N PHE A 160 10.30 -27.71 -15.72
CA PHE A 160 9.77 -26.35 -15.92
C PHE A 160 10.30 -25.63 -17.16
N LYS A 161 10.38 -26.33 -18.28
CA LYS A 161 10.33 -25.64 -19.57
C LYS A 161 8.86 -25.35 -19.92
N PRO A 162 8.54 -24.15 -20.45
CA PRO A 162 7.38 -23.93 -21.31
C PRO A 162 7.32 -24.86 -22.54
N ALA A 163 8.36 -25.68 -22.73
CA ALA A 163 8.37 -26.81 -23.65
C ALA A 163 7.43 -27.95 -23.23
N ALA A 164 7.06 -28.20 -21.96
CA ALA A 164 6.27 -29.40 -21.63
C ALA A 164 4.98 -29.56 -22.48
N PHE A 165 4.29 -28.46 -22.78
CA PHE A 165 3.14 -28.45 -23.70
C PHE A 165 3.55 -28.53 -25.20
N LEU A 166 4.61 -27.82 -25.59
CA LEU A 166 5.17 -27.81 -26.96
C LEU A 166 5.95 -29.09 -27.34
N GLU A 167 6.39 -29.88 -26.36
CA GLU A 167 7.22 -31.07 -26.49
C GLU A 167 6.35 -32.32 -26.53
N ILE A 168 5.21 -32.32 -25.82
CA ILE A 168 4.07 -33.22 -26.14
C ILE A 168 3.63 -32.99 -27.60
N LEU A 169 3.46 -31.72 -28.01
CA LEU A 169 3.10 -31.38 -29.39
C LEU A 169 4.19 -31.75 -30.43
N LYS A 170 5.48 -31.61 -30.11
CA LYS A 170 6.62 -31.98 -30.99
C LYS A 170 6.91 -33.48 -31.06
N ASN A 171 6.65 -34.24 -30.00
CA ASN A 171 6.86 -35.68 -30.01
C ASN A 171 5.72 -36.44 -30.72
N GLU A 172 4.53 -35.85 -30.83
CA GLU A 172 3.39 -36.38 -31.58
C GLU A 172 3.36 -35.93 -33.06
N ILE A 173 4.00 -34.81 -33.41
CA ILE A 173 3.95 -34.20 -34.77
C ILE A 173 5.36 -33.80 -35.23
N SER A 174 5.91 -34.55 -36.19
CA SER A 174 7.30 -34.41 -36.65
C SER A 174 7.57 -33.18 -37.53
N ASP A 175 6.55 -32.64 -38.19
CA ASP A 175 6.66 -31.46 -39.07
C ASP A 175 5.69 -30.37 -38.61
N PHE A 176 6.22 -29.37 -37.89
CA PHE A 176 5.51 -28.11 -37.75
C PHE A 176 5.70 -27.28 -39.02
N PRO A 177 4.62 -26.93 -39.75
CA PRO A 177 4.75 -26.02 -40.89
C PRO A 177 5.29 -24.67 -40.40
N SER A 178 5.99 -23.94 -41.28
CA SER A 178 6.64 -22.67 -40.94
C SER A 178 5.69 -21.57 -40.46
N ASP A 179 4.38 -21.77 -40.63
CA ASP A 179 3.32 -20.91 -40.11
C ASP A 179 2.71 -21.41 -38.78
N PHE A 180 3.28 -22.41 -38.11
CA PHE A 180 2.71 -22.95 -36.86
C PHE A 180 2.68 -21.92 -35.73
N GLU A 181 3.76 -21.15 -35.51
CA GLU A 181 3.74 -20.07 -34.51
C GLU A 181 2.70 -19.00 -34.87
N VAL A 182 2.52 -18.70 -36.15
CA VAL A 182 1.49 -17.77 -36.66
C VAL A 182 0.08 -18.36 -36.48
N LYS A 183 -0.10 -19.68 -36.63
CA LYS A 183 -1.36 -20.40 -36.39
C LYS A 183 -1.68 -20.47 -34.91
N VAL A 184 -0.69 -20.66 -34.04
CA VAL A 184 -0.85 -20.63 -32.57
C VAL A 184 -1.18 -19.21 -32.12
N ALA A 185 -0.48 -18.19 -32.62
CA ALA A 185 -0.82 -16.78 -32.35
C ALA A 185 -2.26 -16.46 -32.80
N LYS A 186 -2.64 -16.78 -34.04
CA LYS A 186 -4.02 -16.62 -34.54
C LYS A 186 -5.05 -17.46 -33.77
N ALA A 187 -4.67 -18.63 -33.26
CA ALA A 187 -5.54 -19.42 -32.40
C ALA A 187 -5.71 -18.77 -31.03
N CYS A 188 -4.65 -18.26 -30.42
CA CYS A 188 -4.71 -17.49 -29.17
C CYS A 188 -5.53 -16.21 -29.33
N GLU A 189 -5.38 -15.46 -30.42
CA GLU A 189 -6.25 -14.31 -30.76
C GLU A 189 -7.73 -14.72 -30.92
N ARG A 190 -7.97 -15.92 -31.47
CA ARG A 190 -9.33 -16.48 -31.68
C ARG A 190 -9.97 -17.10 -30.44
N PHE A 191 -9.17 -17.54 -29.46
CA PHE A 191 -9.64 -18.19 -28.22
C PHE A 191 -9.53 -17.30 -26.97
N PHE A 192 -8.70 -16.26 -26.99
CA PHE A 192 -8.59 -15.23 -25.95
C PHE A 192 -8.67 -13.85 -26.59
N ASP A 193 -9.89 -13.41 -26.89
CA ASP A 193 -10.16 -12.02 -27.29
C ASP A 193 -9.96 -11.07 -26.09
N LYS A 194 -9.40 -9.87 -26.36
CA LYS A 194 -9.13 -8.83 -25.36
C LYS A 194 -10.41 -8.42 -24.62
N THR A 195 -11.54 -8.37 -25.33
CA THR A 195 -12.84 -8.01 -24.75
C THR A 195 -13.29 -9.06 -23.74
N SER A 196 -13.33 -10.32 -24.16
CA SER A 196 -13.69 -11.48 -23.35
C SER A 196 -12.81 -11.60 -22.09
N TYR A 197 -11.51 -11.33 -22.21
CA TYR A 197 -10.58 -11.31 -21.07
C TYR A 197 -10.96 -10.26 -20.01
N TYR A 198 -11.15 -9.00 -20.40
CA TYR A 198 -11.53 -7.96 -19.42
C TYR A 198 -12.98 -8.11 -18.95
N GLN A 199 -13.89 -8.60 -19.79
CA GLN A 199 -15.24 -8.96 -19.37
C GLN A 199 -15.23 -10.02 -18.27
N HIS A 200 -14.43 -11.07 -18.40
CA HIS A 200 -14.26 -12.10 -17.36
C HIS A 200 -13.76 -11.49 -16.05
N LEU A 201 -12.71 -10.67 -16.09
CA LEU A 201 -12.18 -9.99 -14.89
C LEU A 201 -13.24 -9.14 -14.19
N ILE A 202 -13.97 -8.30 -14.92
CA ILE A 202 -14.95 -7.41 -14.29
C ILE A 202 -16.20 -8.19 -13.84
N LYS A 203 -16.77 -9.04 -14.69
CA LYS A 203 -18.05 -9.73 -14.44
C LYS A 203 -17.90 -10.93 -13.50
N ASP A 204 -17.00 -11.84 -13.83
CA ASP A 204 -16.90 -13.14 -13.17
C ASP A 204 -15.94 -13.13 -11.97
N VAL A 205 -15.02 -12.14 -11.89
CA VAL A 205 -14.14 -11.97 -10.73
C VAL A 205 -14.60 -10.82 -9.82
N LEU A 206 -14.73 -9.59 -10.31
CA LEU A 206 -15.05 -8.44 -9.44
C LEU A 206 -16.54 -8.37 -9.06
N VAL A 207 -17.46 -8.41 -10.03
CA VAL A 207 -18.91 -8.29 -9.79
C VAL A 207 -19.46 -9.54 -9.10
N ALA A 208 -19.00 -10.74 -9.46
CA ALA A 208 -19.39 -11.98 -8.80
C ALA A 208 -19.05 -12.02 -7.29
N ASN A 209 -17.99 -11.32 -6.86
CA ASN A 209 -17.59 -11.20 -5.46
C ASN A 209 -18.09 -9.91 -4.77
N LYS A 210 -19.04 -9.20 -5.37
CA LYS A 210 -19.70 -8.05 -4.74
C LYS A 210 -20.33 -8.44 -3.38
N PRO A 211 -20.33 -7.56 -2.36
CA PRO A 211 -21.05 -7.82 -1.11
C PRO A 211 -22.53 -8.15 -1.35
N ASN A 212 -22.98 -9.28 -0.82
CA ASN A 212 -24.34 -9.80 -1.00
C ASN A 212 -25.34 -9.33 0.08
N CYS A 213 -24.96 -8.34 0.88
CA CYS A 213 -25.75 -7.75 1.95
C CYS A 213 -26.04 -6.27 1.67
N GLU A 214 -27.09 -5.75 2.29
CA GLU A 214 -27.50 -4.35 2.15
C GLU A 214 -26.36 -3.35 2.44
N PRO A 215 -26.28 -2.23 1.70
CA PRO A 215 -25.39 -1.11 1.99
C PRO A 215 -25.46 -0.64 3.45
N LEU A 216 -24.45 0.11 3.88
CA LEU A 216 -24.47 0.74 5.20
C LEU A 216 -25.56 1.82 5.27
N THR A 217 -26.28 1.87 6.39
CA THR A 217 -27.17 3.00 6.72
C THR A 217 -26.34 4.18 7.24
N ASP A 218 -26.94 5.37 7.34
CA ASP A 218 -26.21 6.55 7.84
C ASP A 218 -25.86 6.43 9.33
N GLU A 219 -26.66 5.71 10.12
CA GLU A 219 -26.35 5.37 11.51
C GLU A 219 -25.18 4.38 11.60
N GLU A 220 -25.12 3.38 10.70
CA GLU A 220 -24.01 2.42 10.64
C GLU A 220 -22.71 3.08 10.18
N ARG A 221 -22.76 3.99 9.18
CA ARG A 221 -21.60 4.78 8.71
C ARG A 221 -20.96 5.59 9.83
N GLY A 222 -21.74 6.02 10.82
CA GLY A 222 -21.29 6.89 11.90
C GLY A 222 -21.00 8.33 11.44
N LYS A 223 -20.37 9.13 12.31
CA LYS A 223 -19.98 10.51 11.99
C LYS A 223 -18.64 10.56 11.26
N LYS A 224 -18.53 11.49 10.30
CA LYS A 224 -17.25 11.85 9.66
C LYS A 224 -16.29 12.45 10.73
N LEU A 225 -15.05 11.96 10.76
CA LEU A 225 -13.97 12.51 11.57
C LEU A 225 -13.40 13.77 10.93
N ASN A 226 -12.64 14.56 11.71
CA ASN A 226 -12.02 15.77 11.20
C ASN A 226 -10.79 15.43 10.34
N PRO A 227 -10.76 15.79 9.04
CA PRO A 227 -9.58 15.66 8.20
C PRO A 227 -8.36 16.31 8.85
N THR A 228 -7.23 15.65 8.71
CA THR A 228 -5.98 16.03 9.40
C THR A 228 -4.87 16.11 8.36
N TYR A 229 -4.18 17.26 8.32
CA TYR A 229 -3.06 17.46 7.42
C TYR A 229 -1.81 16.72 7.92
N GLN A 230 -0.93 16.30 7.02
CA GLN A 230 0.38 15.71 7.34
C GLN A 230 1.24 16.57 8.31
N LYS A 231 1.02 17.88 8.32
CA LYS A 231 1.71 18.87 9.18
C LYS A 231 1.05 19.09 10.55
N ASP A 232 -0.12 18.50 10.82
CA ASP A 232 -0.79 18.56 12.14
C ASP A 232 -0.11 17.55 13.08
N THR A 233 0.13 17.95 14.34
CA THR A 233 0.73 17.10 15.38
C THR A 233 -0.27 16.16 16.05
N ARG A 234 -1.52 16.12 15.58
CA ARG A 234 -2.58 15.26 16.14
C ARG A 234 -2.29 13.78 15.95
N ILE A 235 -2.28 13.05 17.07
CA ILE A 235 -2.17 11.60 17.09
C ILE A 235 -3.48 10.97 16.61
N ILE A 236 -3.43 10.30 15.45
CA ILE A 236 -4.52 9.50 14.88
C ILE A 236 -4.43 8.10 15.48
N SER A 237 -4.82 7.94 16.74
CA SER A 237 -4.78 6.66 17.46
C SER A 237 -5.97 5.76 17.15
N GLU A 238 -5.91 4.48 17.53
CA GLU A 238 -7.04 3.56 17.36
C GLU A 238 -8.30 4.07 18.07
N LYS A 239 -8.13 4.68 19.25
CA LYS A 239 -9.20 5.34 19.99
C LYS A 239 -9.83 6.47 19.16
N TYR A 240 -9.02 7.35 18.57
CA TYR A 240 -9.53 8.44 17.73
C TYR A 240 -10.30 7.92 16.51
N LEU A 241 -9.77 6.90 15.82
CA LEU A 241 -10.45 6.27 14.69
C LEU A 241 -11.79 5.64 15.09
N ARG A 242 -11.94 5.17 16.33
CA ARG A 242 -13.21 4.64 16.85
C ARG A 242 -14.23 5.71 17.23
N GLU A 243 -13.83 6.98 17.37
CA GLU A 243 -14.76 8.08 17.70
C GLU A 243 -15.78 8.36 16.61
N SER A 244 -15.59 7.87 15.37
CA SER A 244 -16.61 7.93 14.31
C SER A 244 -17.91 7.21 14.69
N ASN A 245 -17.84 6.26 15.62
CA ASN A 245 -18.92 5.32 15.94
C ASN A 245 -19.37 4.48 14.73
N LEU A 246 -18.51 4.31 13.71
CA LEU A 246 -18.72 3.37 12.60
C LEU A 246 -19.03 1.98 13.17
N ASN A 247 -20.24 1.50 12.91
CA ASN A 247 -20.77 0.28 13.49
C ASN A 247 -21.17 -0.69 12.37
N LEU A 248 -20.48 -1.82 12.31
CA LEU A 248 -20.81 -2.93 11.42
C LEU A 248 -21.50 -4.04 12.22
N PRO A 249 -22.82 -4.25 12.05
CA PRO A 249 -23.49 -5.41 12.62
C PRO A 249 -22.83 -6.71 12.15
N ILE A 250 -22.76 -7.72 13.03
CA ILE A 250 -22.08 -9.00 12.76
C ILE A 250 -22.45 -9.62 11.40
N PRO A 251 -23.73 -9.63 10.94
CA PRO A 251 -24.06 -10.15 9.61
C PRO A 251 -23.42 -9.36 8.45
N LYS A 252 -23.37 -8.02 8.53
CA LYS A 252 -22.72 -7.18 7.52
C LYS A 252 -21.20 -7.30 7.57
N PHE A 253 -20.62 -7.39 8.77
CA PHE A 253 -19.19 -7.67 8.92
C PHE A 253 -18.79 -9.00 8.27
N LYS A 254 -19.52 -10.09 8.57
CA LYS A 254 -19.28 -11.41 7.96
C LYS A 254 -19.47 -11.39 6.44
N CYS A 255 -20.57 -10.82 5.94
CA CYS A 255 -20.78 -10.62 4.50
C CYS A 255 -19.60 -9.94 3.80
N LEU A 256 -19.12 -8.81 4.34
CA LEU A 256 -18.00 -8.06 3.76
C LEU A 256 -16.70 -8.85 3.80
N GLN A 257 -16.43 -9.54 4.91
CA GLN A 257 -15.25 -10.38 5.07
C GLN A 257 -15.28 -11.60 4.14
N GLU A 258 -16.41 -12.29 4.01
CA GLU A 258 -16.56 -13.44 3.12
C GLU A 258 -16.43 -13.04 1.63
N SER A 259 -17.08 -11.94 1.21
CA SER A 259 -16.93 -11.41 -0.15
C SER A 259 -15.50 -10.95 -0.45
N HIS A 260 -14.80 -10.36 0.52
CA HIS A 260 -13.40 -9.95 0.39
C HIS A 260 -12.46 -11.17 0.34
N ASP A 261 -12.59 -12.12 1.28
CA ASP A 261 -11.79 -13.36 1.34
C ASP A 261 -11.91 -14.16 0.03
N ASN A 262 -13.13 -14.30 -0.52
CA ASN A 262 -13.37 -14.98 -1.80
C ASN A 262 -12.74 -14.24 -3.00
N LEU A 263 -12.84 -12.90 -3.05
CA LEU A 263 -12.18 -12.12 -4.08
C LEU A 263 -10.66 -12.25 -4.00
N VAL A 264 -10.06 -12.08 -2.81
CA VAL A 264 -8.60 -12.13 -2.67
C VAL A 264 -8.06 -13.52 -2.99
N LYS A 265 -8.77 -14.58 -2.61
CA LYS A 265 -8.44 -15.94 -3.04
C LYS A 265 -8.45 -16.07 -4.57
N SER A 266 -9.46 -15.52 -5.24
CA SER A 266 -9.58 -15.52 -6.71
C SER A 266 -8.45 -14.72 -7.36
N LEU A 267 -8.13 -13.52 -6.87
CA LEU A 267 -7.07 -12.66 -7.39
C LEU A 267 -5.67 -13.25 -7.15
N LYS A 268 -5.41 -13.89 -6.00
CA LYS A 268 -4.14 -14.60 -5.74
C LYS A 268 -3.92 -15.80 -6.66
N GLN A 269 -5.00 -16.41 -7.17
CA GLN A 269 -4.96 -17.48 -8.17
C GLN A 269 -4.91 -16.97 -9.62
N LEU A 270 -5.17 -15.67 -9.85
CA LEU A 270 -5.14 -15.07 -11.18
C LEU A 270 -3.69 -15.04 -11.71
N PRO A 271 -3.43 -15.49 -12.96
CA PRO A 271 -2.14 -15.30 -13.60
C PRO A 271 -1.89 -13.82 -13.90
N GLU A 272 -0.64 -13.48 -14.23
CA GLU A 272 -0.32 -12.18 -14.81
C GLU A 272 -1.13 -11.91 -16.09
N PRO A 273 -1.44 -10.63 -16.41
CA PRO A 273 -2.16 -10.32 -17.63
C PRO A 273 -1.31 -10.68 -18.88
N PRO A 274 -1.92 -11.23 -19.94
CA PRO A 274 -1.20 -11.65 -21.15
C PRO A 274 -0.37 -10.53 -21.78
N LYS A 275 0.88 -10.84 -22.14
CA LYS A 275 1.81 -9.89 -22.80
C LYS A 275 1.25 -9.27 -24.09
N GLN A 276 0.38 -9.99 -24.80
CA GLN A 276 -0.33 -9.51 -26.00
C GLN A 276 -1.32 -8.36 -25.71
N PHE A 277 -1.79 -8.21 -24.46
CA PHE A 277 -2.68 -7.12 -24.03
C PHE A 277 -1.97 -6.04 -23.21
N VAL A 278 -0.90 -6.42 -22.49
CA VAL A 278 -0.17 -5.60 -21.52
C VAL A 278 1.33 -5.77 -21.75
N SER A 279 1.97 -4.79 -22.40
CA SER A 279 3.41 -4.81 -22.69
C SER A 279 3.97 -3.41 -22.97
N GLY A 280 5.30 -3.30 -22.89
CA GLY A 280 6.02 -2.07 -23.21
C GLY A 280 5.93 -0.99 -22.14
N TYR A 281 6.42 0.20 -22.51
CA TYR A 281 6.60 1.36 -21.65
C TYR A 281 5.76 2.52 -22.21
N GLY A 282 5.09 3.28 -21.35
CA GLY A 282 4.31 4.42 -21.80
C GLY A 282 3.63 5.21 -20.69
N ILE A 283 2.91 6.25 -21.10
CA ILE A 283 2.20 7.16 -20.21
C ILE A 283 0.69 6.98 -20.44
N VAL A 284 -0.10 6.98 -19.37
CA VAL A 284 -1.56 6.85 -19.44
C VAL A 284 -2.20 8.06 -18.78
N ILE A 285 -3.10 8.75 -19.49
CA ILE A 285 -3.82 9.91 -18.98
C ILE A 285 -5.31 9.69 -19.13
N ASN A 286 -6.04 9.72 -18.02
CA ASN A 286 -7.49 9.68 -18.02
C ASN A 286 -8.03 11.10 -18.28
N GLY A 287 -8.50 11.34 -19.50
CA GLY A 287 -8.78 12.69 -20.01
C GLY A 287 -10.05 12.82 -20.83
N GLY A 288 -11.00 11.90 -20.67
CA GLY A 288 -12.29 11.90 -21.38
C GLY A 288 -13.19 13.12 -21.11
N GLY A 289 -14.16 13.29 -22.01
CA GLY A 289 -15.23 14.28 -21.90
C GLY A 289 -14.73 15.72 -21.76
N GLY A 290 -15.18 16.41 -20.71
CA GLY A 290 -14.81 17.82 -20.46
C GLY A 290 -13.34 18.06 -20.11
N MET A 291 -12.53 17.02 -19.89
CA MET A 291 -11.11 17.15 -19.51
C MET A 291 -10.13 17.07 -20.70
N ILE A 292 -10.63 16.86 -21.93
CA ILE A 292 -9.78 16.62 -23.12
C ILE A 292 -8.79 17.78 -23.36
N ALA A 293 -9.18 19.04 -23.12
CA ALA A 293 -8.28 20.18 -23.31
C ALA A 293 -7.18 20.25 -22.25
N SER A 294 -7.50 20.04 -20.97
CA SER A 294 -6.51 19.85 -19.90
C SER A 294 -5.56 18.69 -20.21
N ALA A 295 -6.09 17.55 -20.65
CA ALA A 295 -5.29 16.36 -20.96
C ALA A 295 -4.33 16.60 -22.13
N LEU A 296 -4.79 17.20 -23.24
CA LEU A 296 -3.91 17.59 -24.34
C LEU A 296 -2.86 18.63 -23.91
N THR A 297 -3.17 19.50 -22.97
CA THR A 297 -2.21 20.45 -22.38
C THR A 297 -1.13 19.71 -21.57
N ALA A 298 -1.51 18.73 -20.75
CA ALA A 298 -0.56 17.88 -20.01
C ALA A 298 0.33 17.05 -20.96
N ILE A 299 -0.23 16.52 -22.05
CA ILE A 299 0.52 15.78 -23.08
C ILE A 299 1.51 16.69 -23.83
N ALA A 300 1.07 17.88 -24.26
CA ALA A 300 1.96 18.84 -24.90
C ALA A 300 3.08 19.31 -23.95
N ASN A 301 2.78 19.48 -22.66
CA ASN A 301 3.79 19.76 -21.63
C ASN A 301 4.77 18.59 -21.45
N LEU A 302 4.34 17.33 -21.43
CA LEU A 302 5.24 16.17 -21.41
C LEU A 302 6.29 16.22 -22.53
N ARG A 303 5.86 16.56 -23.75
CA ARG A 303 6.76 16.71 -24.91
C ARG A 303 7.71 17.90 -24.74
N ASP A 304 7.21 19.06 -24.32
CA ASP A 304 8.01 20.25 -23.99
C ASP A 304 9.04 20.00 -22.86
N ARG A 305 8.79 19.04 -21.97
CA ARG A 305 9.75 18.59 -20.94
C ARG A 305 10.75 17.53 -21.41
N GLY A 306 10.61 17.00 -22.63
CA GLY A 306 11.52 16.06 -23.26
C GLY A 306 11.05 14.60 -23.29
N SER A 307 9.84 14.30 -22.80
CA SER A 307 9.34 12.92 -22.78
C SER A 307 9.15 12.37 -24.19
N SER A 308 9.74 11.20 -24.43
CA SER A 308 9.67 10.42 -25.67
C SER A 308 8.65 9.28 -25.60
N LEU A 309 8.28 8.83 -24.39
CA LEU A 309 7.36 7.72 -24.18
C LEU A 309 5.99 7.91 -24.87
N PRO A 310 5.42 6.87 -25.50
CA PRO A 310 4.10 6.95 -26.13
C PRO A 310 3.00 7.17 -25.08
N VAL A 311 1.97 7.94 -25.43
CA VAL A 311 0.83 8.26 -24.54
C VAL A 311 -0.45 7.55 -24.98
N GLU A 312 -1.18 6.98 -24.03
CA GLU A 312 -2.59 6.58 -24.19
C GLU A 312 -3.50 7.58 -23.47
N LEU A 313 -4.31 8.32 -24.25
CA LEU A 313 -5.40 9.15 -23.74
C LEU A 313 -6.64 8.25 -23.55
N ILE A 314 -7.06 8.05 -22.31
CA ILE A 314 -8.21 7.21 -21.98
C ILE A 314 -9.50 8.02 -22.06
N LEU A 315 -10.45 7.50 -22.83
CA LEU A 315 -11.81 7.98 -23.03
C LEU A 315 -12.80 6.95 -22.48
N ASP A 316 -13.92 7.40 -21.93
CA ASP A 316 -14.94 6.52 -21.34
C ASP A 316 -15.78 5.83 -22.43
N THR A 317 -16.36 6.63 -23.34
CA THR A 317 -17.32 6.17 -24.38
C THR A 317 -16.91 6.60 -25.79
N PRO A 318 -17.47 5.98 -26.85
CA PRO A 318 -17.23 6.40 -28.24
C PRO A 318 -17.68 7.83 -28.54
N ASP A 319 -18.65 8.37 -27.78
CA ASP A 319 -19.13 9.75 -27.95
C ASP A 319 -18.07 10.80 -27.57
N GLU A 320 -17.04 10.41 -26.80
CA GLU A 320 -15.90 11.26 -26.46
C GLU A 320 -14.77 11.20 -27.51
N TYR A 321 -14.86 10.28 -28.48
CA TYR A 321 -13.84 10.10 -29.52
C TYR A 321 -13.96 11.19 -30.58
N ASP A 322 -13.01 12.10 -30.61
CA ASP A 322 -12.88 13.09 -31.67
C ASP A 322 -11.88 12.64 -32.74
N LYS A 323 -12.31 12.61 -34.00
CA LYS A 323 -11.51 12.09 -35.11
C LYS A 323 -10.21 12.89 -35.32
N GLN A 324 -10.25 14.22 -35.25
CA GLN A 324 -9.06 15.05 -35.49
C GLN A 324 -8.09 14.94 -34.31
N ILE A 325 -8.59 14.83 -33.08
CA ILE A 325 -7.75 14.63 -31.91
C ILE A 325 -7.09 13.23 -31.94
N CYS A 326 -7.87 12.18 -32.18
CA CYS A 326 -7.44 10.79 -32.03
C CYS A 326 -6.68 10.20 -33.24
N GLU A 327 -6.94 10.66 -34.47
CA GLU A 327 -6.33 10.12 -35.69
C GLU A 327 -5.29 11.04 -36.33
N ASP A 328 -5.28 12.33 -35.97
CA ASP A 328 -4.29 13.30 -36.44
C ASP A 328 -3.44 13.87 -35.29
N LEU A 329 -4.02 14.69 -34.41
CA LEU A 329 -3.24 15.44 -33.42
C LEU A 329 -2.38 14.54 -32.51
N LEU A 330 -2.99 13.52 -31.89
CA LEU A 330 -2.27 12.63 -30.97
C LEU A 330 -1.20 11.78 -31.67
N PRO A 331 -1.49 11.03 -32.76
CA PRO A 331 -0.47 10.21 -33.41
C PRO A 331 0.63 11.03 -34.04
N ASN A 332 0.29 12.14 -34.71
CA ASN A 332 1.23 12.88 -35.55
C ASN A 332 2.07 13.88 -34.73
N LYS A 333 1.46 14.66 -33.84
CA LYS A 333 2.13 15.79 -33.15
C LYS A 333 2.51 15.52 -31.70
N LEU A 334 1.91 14.51 -31.06
CA LEU A 334 2.05 14.28 -29.61
C LEU A 334 2.49 12.85 -29.24
N ASN A 335 2.86 11.99 -30.20
CA ASN A 335 3.23 10.58 -30.00
C ASN A 335 2.26 9.88 -29.04
N GLY A 336 0.98 9.84 -29.39
CA GLY A 336 -0.05 9.21 -28.58
C GLY A 336 -1.24 8.69 -29.38
N LYS A 337 -2.17 8.05 -28.69
CA LYS A 337 -3.41 7.50 -29.27
C LYS A 337 -4.55 7.54 -28.26
N CYS A 338 -5.79 7.51 -28.74
CA CYS A 338 -6.96 7.36 -27.89
C CYS A 338 -7.23 5.88 -27.56
N VAL A 339 -7.75 5.62 -26.37
CA VAL A 339 -8.22 4.29 -25.93
C VAL A 339 -9.61 4.46 -25.30
N VAL A 340 -10.63 3.84 -25.90
CA VAL A 340 -12.02 3.93 -25.43
C VAL A 340 -12.35 2.72 -24.56
N ILE A 341 -12.63 2.93 -23.27
CA ILE A 341 -12.89 1.84 -22.31
C ILE A 341 -14.11 1.02 -22.74
N GLN A 342 -15.22 1.67 -23.12
CA GLN A 342 -16.44 0.97 -23.53
C GLN A 342 -16.23 0.05 -24.77
N ASN A 343 -15.32 0.39 -25.68
CA ASN A 343 -14.98 -0.47 -26.83
C ASN A 343 -14.20 -1.73 -26.41
N ILE A 344 -13.44 -1.67 -25.32
CA ILE A 344 -12.68 -2.82 -24.79
C ILE A 344 -13.55 -3.72 -23.90
N LEU A 345 -14.58 -3.19 -23.25
CA LEU A 345 -15.44 -3.97 -22.34
C LEU A 345 -16.77 -4.40 -22.94
N GLY A 346 -17.23 -3.71 -23.98
CA GLY A 346 -18.62 -3.72 -24.38
C GLY A 346 -19.52 -2.96 -23.40
N LYS A 347 -20.65 -2.47 -23.90
CA LYS A 347 -21.56 -1.59 -23.15
C LYS A 347 -22.08 -2.20 -21.83
N GLU A 348 -22.46 -3.49 -21.84
CA GLU A 348 -23.03 -4.16 -20.66
C GLU A 348 -22.08 -4.10 -19.45
N VAL A 349 -20.81 -4.47 -19.64
CA VAL A 349 -19.82 -4.53 -18.56
C VAL A 349 -19.31 -3.14 -18.19
N PHE A 350 -19.18 -2.23 -19.17
CA PHE A 350 -18.87 -0.82 -18.89
C PHE A 350 -19.92 -0.18 -17.96
N ASP A 351 -21.21 -0.41 -18.20
CA ASP A 351 -22.29 0.14 -17.39
C ASP A 351 -22.31 -0.42 -15.94
N MET A 352 -21.69 -1.58 -15.69
CA MET A 352 -21.49 -2.11 -14.32
C MET A 352 -20.47 -1.30 -13.51
N VAL A 353 -19.56 -0.57 -14.17
CA VAL A 353 -18.52 0.25 -13.54
C VAL A 353 -18.88 1.74 -13.65
N SER A 354 -19.94 2.13 -12.94
CA SER A 354 -20.54 3.47 -13.05
C SER A 354 -19.86 4.56 -12.21
N ALA A 355 -19.06 4.21 -11.20
CA ALA A 355 -18.40 5.19 -10.33
C ALA A 355 -17.18 5.84 -10.99
N LYS A 356 -17.09 7.19 -10.99
CA LYS A 356 -16.00 7.96 -11.64
C LYS A 356 -14.60 7.46 -11.28
N PHE A 357 -14.31 7.29 -9.99
CA PHE A 357 -12.99 6.83 -9.53
C PHE A 357 -12.71 5.36 -9.86
N ALA A 358 -13.75 4.53 -9.97
CA ALA A 358 -13.62 3.19 -10.54
C ALA A 358 -13.23 3.25 -12.02
N ARG A 359 -13.77 4.20 -12.80
CA ARG A 359 -13.37 4.40 -14.20
C ARG A 359 -11.92 4.86 -14.37
N LYS A 360 -11.37 5.64 -13.43
CA LYS A 360 -9.94 5.99 -13.43
C LYS A 360 -9.06 4.73 -13.39
N ILE A 361 -9.23 3.90 -12.35
CA ILE A 361 -8.49 2.63 -12.20
C ILE A 361 -8.79 1.65 -13.34
N LEU A 362 -10.04 1.59 -13.83
CA LEU A 362 -10.41 0.77 -14.97
C LEU A 362 -9.67 1.17 -16.25
N GLY A 363 -9.52 2.47 -16.51
CA GLY A 363 -8.70 3.02 -17.59
C GLY A 363 -7.24 2.59 -17.50
N LEU A 364 -6.66 2.66 -16.29
CA LEU A 364 -5.31 2.16 -16.02
C LEU A 364 -5.19 0.64 -16.25
N ILE A 365 -6.23 -0.14 -15.96
CA ILE A 365 -6.25 -1.59 -16.18
C ILE A 365 -6.30 -1.92 -17.69
N VAL A 366 -7.23 -1.32 -18.46
CA VAL A 366 -7.47 -1.69 -19.88
C VAL A 366 -6.46 -1.11 -20.88
N SER A 367 -5.66 -0.11 -20.47
CA SER A 367 -4.55 0.45 -21.25
C SER A 367 -3.55 -0.63 -21.69
N SER A 368 -2.72 -0.37 -22.70
CA SER A 368 -1.86 -1.40 -23.30
C SER A 368 -0.49 -1.54 -22.63
N PHE A 369 -0.05 -0.55 -21.86
CA PHE A 369 1.30 -0.54 -21.28
C PHE A 369 1.42 -1.45 -20.06
N ASP A 370 2.60 -2.06 -19.88
CA ASP A 370 2.99 -2.73 -18.64
C ASP A 370 3.64 -1.70 -17.71
N HIS A 371 4.80 -1.19 -18.12
CA HIS A 371 5.56 -0.16 -17.42
C HIS A 371 4.91 1.21 -17.68
N THR A 372 4.08 1.64 -16.73
CA THR A 372 3.12 2.72 -16.90
C THR A 372 3.45 3.89 -15.98
N ILE A 373 3.53 5.11 -16.54
CA ILE A 373 3.40 6.36 -15.78
C ILE A 373 1.95 6.83 -15.96
N ALA A 374 1.13 6.71 -14.91
CA ALA A 374 -0.22 7.27 -14.91
C ALA A 374 -0.17 8.72 -14.43
N LEU A 375 -0.90 9.62 -15.11
CA LEU A 375 -1.04 11.03 -14.74
C LEU A 375 -2.50 11.48 -14.88
N ASP A 376 -2.99 12.29 -13.95
CA ASP A 376 -4.23 13.03 -14.14
C ASP A 376 -4.02 14.23 -15.08
N ALA A 377 -5.09 14.62 -15.77
CA ALA A 377 -5.07 15.66 -16.80
C ALA A 377 -4.67 17.07 -16.30
N ASP A 378 -4.59 17.28 -14.99
CA ASP A 378 -4.17 18.52 -14.34
C ASP A 378 -2.85 18.40 -13.55
N ASN A 379 -2.10 17.32 -13.77
CA ASN A 379 -0.79 17.11 -13.17
C ASN A 379 0.35 17.34 -14.18
N PHE A 380 1.14 18.39 -13.94
CA PHE A 380 2.12 18.88 -14.90
C PHE A 380 3.54 18.57 -14.46
N PRO A 381 4.28 17.71 -15.18
CA PRO A 381 5.70 17.54 -14.92
C PRO A 381 6.49 18.81 -15.30
N VAL A 382 7.51 19.13 -14.51
CA VAL A 382 8.43 20.26 -14.74
C VAL A 382 9.82 19.80 -15.23
N ARG A 383 10.02 18.48 -15.31
CA ARG A 383 11.24 17.76 -15.77
C ARG A 383 10.83 16.53 -16.57
N ASP A 384 11.78 15.91 -17.28
CA ASP A 384 11.57 14.60 -17.90
C ASP A 384 11.16 13.52 -16.89
N VAL A 385 10.18 12.70 -17.29
CA VAL A 385 9.61 11.60 -16.50
C VAL A 385 10.00 10.22 -17.02
N ASP A 386 10.54 10.09 -18.23
CA ASP A 386 10.74 8.79 -18.88
C ASP A 386 11.66 7.88 -18.05
N ASN A 387 12.72 8.45 -17.49
CA ASN A 387 13.69 7.73 -16.66
C ASN A 387 13.14 7.20 -15.33
N LEU A 388 11.90 7.55 -14.93
CA LEU A 388 11.24 6.94 -13.76
C LEU A 388 11.07 5.43 -13.89
N LEU A 389 10.91 4.91 -15.12
CA LEU A 389 10.74 3.47 -15.39
C LEU A 389 12.05 2.67 -15.38
N TYR A 390 13.20 3.35 -15.25
CA TYR A 390 14.54 2.77 -15.39
C TYR A 390 15.47 3.06 -14.21
N THR A 391 14.96 3.66 -13.13
CA THR A 391 15.77 4.10 -11.96
C THR A 391 15.15 3.66 -10.65
N GLU A 392 15.93 3.66 -9.57
CA GLU A 392 15.35 3.49 -8.23
C GLU A 392 14.50 4.71 -7.83
N PRO A 393 13.38 4.53 -7.10
CA PRO A 393 12.94 3.29 -6.45
C PRO A 393 12.10 2.32 -7.33
N TYR A 394 11.88 2.62 -8.62
CA TYR A 394 11.02 1.79 -9.47
C TYR A 394 11.62 0.40 -9.73
N LEU A 395 12.94 0.30 -9.91
CA LEU A 395 13.58 -0.99 -10.21
C LEU A 395 13.35 -2.03 -9.10
N SER A 396 13.49 -1.63 -7.82
CA SER A 396 13.33 -2.51 -6.65
C SER A 396 11.88 -2.74 -6.20
N THR A 397 10.97 -1.81 -6.48
CA THR A 397 9.57 -1.88 -5.98
C THR A 397 8.51 -2.11 -7.04
N LYS A 398 8.78 -1.75 -8.31
CA LYS A 398 7.83 -1.76 -9.44
C LYS A 398 6.56 -0.91 -9.26
N MET A 399 6.48 -0.11 -8.19
CA MET A 399 5.39 0.83 -7.88
C MET A 399 5.94 2.05 -7.13
N ILE A 400 5.83 3.26 -7.71
CA ILE A 400 6.10 4.55 -7.05
C ILE A 400 4.78 5.33 -6.87
N LEU A 401 4.56 5.78 -5.64
CA LEU A 401 3.46 6.63 -5.20
C LEU A 401 4.02 7.92 -4.56
N TRP A 402 3.27 9.01 -4.63
CA TRP A 402 3.60 10.28 -3.99
C TRP A 402 2.67 10.55 -2.81
N PRO A 403 3.05 11.39 -1.83
CA PRO A 403 2.20 11.73 -0.70
C PRO A 403 1.09 12.70 -1.11
N ASP A 404 -0.06 12.58 -0.45
CA ASP A 404 -1.13 13.59 -0.35
C ASP A 404 -0.94 14.41 0.95
N LEU A 405 -1.50 15.62 0.98
CA LEU A 405 -1.66 16.47 2.16
C LEU A 405 -2.34 15.80 3.35
N TRP A 406 -3.25 14.85 3.11
CA TRP A 406 -4.08 14.24 4.15
C TRP A 406 -3.41 13.01 4.78
N VAL A 407 -3.60 12.83 6.09
CA VAL A 407 -3.28 11.56 6.76
C VAL A 407 -4.44 10.57 6.57
N LYS A 408 -4.11 9.27 6.58
CA LYS A 408 -5.10 8.19 6.46
C LYS A 408 -5.99 8.15 7.71
N LEU A 409 -7.29 7.98 7.49
CA LEU A 409 -8.29 7.75 8.55
C LEU A 409 -8.97 6.37 8.40
N THR A 410 -8.28 5.42 7.76
CA THR A 410 -8.78 4.06 7.52
C THR A 410 -9.10 3.32 8.81
N SER A 411 -10.28 2.70 8.84
CA SER A 411 -10.84 2.09 10.04
C SER A 411 -10.09 0.84 10.51
N PRO A 412 -9.92 0.64 11.83
CA PRO A 412 -9.54 -0.66 12.38
C PRO A 412 -10.47 -1.81 11.95
N LEU A 413 -11.73 -1.52 11.58
CA LEU A 413 -12.67 -2.52 11.05
C LEU A 413 -12.31 -2.97 9.63
N TYR A 414 -11.73 -2.09 8.79
CA TYR A 414 -11.26 -2.47 7.46
C TYR A 414 -10.16 -3.53 7.56
N TYR A 415 -9.16 -3.32 8.42
CA TYR A 415 -8.05 -4.26 8.57
C TYR A 415 -8.49 -5.64 9.07
N LYS A 416 -9.56 -5.71 9.89
CA LYS A 416 -10.20 -6.97 10.28
C LYS A 416 -10.90 -7.68 9.13
N ILE A 417 -11.63 -6.94 8.29
CA ILE A 417 -12.22 -7.49 7.05
C ILE A 417 -11.10 -8.00 6.13
N ALA A 418 -10.02 -7.23 6.00
CA ALA A 418 -8.91 -7.48 5.10
C ALA A 418 -7.87 -8.51 5.60
N ARG A 419 -8.10 -9.16 6.75
CA ARG A 419 -7.19 -10.14 7.39
C ARG A 419 -5.78 -9.57 7.72
N ILE A 420 -5.65 -8.26 7.90
CA ILE A 420 -4.39 -7.60 8.26
C ILE A 420 -4.31 -7.43 9.79
N GLU A 421 -3.40 -8.16 10.43
CA GLU A 421 -3.11 -8.04 11.85
C GLU A 421 -2.06 -6.95 12.11
N LYS A 422 -2.36 -6.00 13.01
CA LYS A 422 -1.37 -5.01 13.46
C LYS A 422 -0.27 -5.70 14.28
N GLY A 423 0.99 -5.40 13.95
CA GLY A 423 2.15 -5.87 14.71
C GLY A 423 2.50 -4.93 15.87
N GLU A 424 3.79 -4.76 16.12
CA GLU A 424 4.34 -3.80 17.08
C GLU A 424 4.58 -2.41 16.44
N PRO A 425 4.65 -1.31 17.23
CA PRO A 425 5.02 0.01 16.71
C PRO A 425 6.44 0.01 16.13
N ILE A 426 6.58 0.36 14.85
CA ILE A 426 7.89 0.43 14.14
C ILE A 426 8.17 1.80 13.52
N HIS A 427 7.14 2.59 13.22
CA HIS A 427 7.27 3.96 12.75
C HIS A 427 7.02 4.97 13.88
N ARG A 428 7.26 6.26 13.59
CA ARG A 428 7.22 7.35 14.56
C ARG A 428 6.59 8.62 13.98
N PHE A 429 5.51 8.48 13.21
CA PHE A 429 4.82 9.63 12.63
C PHE A 429 4.32 10.57 13.74
N GLY A 430 4.34 11.88 13.50
CA GLY A 430 3.97 12.91 14.48
C GLY A 430 4.94 13.08 15.68
N LEU A 431 5.86 12.14 15.93
CA LEU A 431 6.81 12.22 17.04
C LEU A 431 7.94 13.21 16.73
N ALA A 432 8.14 14.20 17.61
CA ALA A 432 9.23 15.17 17.51
C ALA A 432 10.61 14.48 17.45
N ASN A 433 11.54 15.02 16.66
CA ASN A 433 12.85 14.40 16.39
C ASN A 433 13.77 14.37 17.64
N ASP A 434 13.56 15.25 18.61
CA ASP A 434 14.25 15.23 19.92
C ASP A 434 13.59 14.28 20.94
N ALA A 435 12.37 13.80 20.68
CA ALA A 435 11.70 12.82 21.51
C ALA A 435 12.23 11.40 21.25
N LYS A 436 12.35 10.61 22.32
CA LYS A 436 12.86 9.24 22.28
C LYS A 436 11.79 8.26 21.80
N PHE A 437 12.17 7.38 20.87
CA PHE A 437 11.31 6.30 20.42
C PHE A 437 11.01 5.26 21.52
N SER A 438 11.97 5.02 22.43
CA SER A 438 11.79 4.13 23.59
C SER A 438 10.57 4.50 24.44
N ASP A 439 10.32 5.79 24.56
CA ASP A 439 9.29 6.35 25.43
C ASP A 439 7.94 6.33 24.68
N TYR A 440 7.96 6.47 23.36
CA TYR A 440 6.79 6.35 22.48
C TYR A 440 6.20 4.94 22.46
N ILE A 441 7.05 3.89 22.35
CA ILE A 441 6.57 2.49 22.32
C ILE A 441 6.10 1.96 23.68
N GLN A 442 6.37 2.68 24.77
CA GLN A 442 5.87 2.38 26.12
C GLN A 442 4.50 3.02 26.42
N LYS A 443 4.01 3.91 25.55
CA LYS A 443 2.71 4.58 25.71
C LYS A 443 1.54 3.62 25.48
N ASP A 444 0.33 4.07 25.82
CA ASP A 444 -0.87 3.30 25.54
C ASP A 444 -1.07 3.08 24.02
N LYS A 445 -0.94 1.82 23.60
CA LYS A 445 -1.06 1.38 22.21
C LYS A 445 -2.42 1.67 21.56
N GLN A 446 -3.46 1.97 22.35
CA GLN A 446 -4.79 2.25 21.82
C GLN A 446 -5.05 3.75 21.61
N SER A 447 -4.50 4.62 22.46
CA SER A 447 -4.86 6.04 22.51
C SER A 447 -3.73 7.02 22.27
N GLU A 448 -2.47 6.62 22.46
CA GLU A 448 -1.29 7.52 22.42
C GLU A 448 -0.28 7.23 21.30
N ILE A 449 -0.47 6.15 20.53
CA ILE A 449 0.34 5.79 19.36
C ILE A 449 -0.50 5.99 18.10
N HIS A 450 0.09 6.55 17.04
CA HIS A 450 -0.55 6.63 15.72
C HIS A 450 -0.90 5.22 15.23
N PHE A 451 -2.15 5.00 14.81
CA PHE A 451 -2.63 3.66 14.45
C PHE A 451 -1.86 3.06 13.26
N HIS A 452 -1.36 3.89 12.36
CA HIS A 452 -0.58 3.51 11.19
C HIS A 452 0.95 3.46 11.45
N ASP A 453 1.41 3.64 12.70
CA ASP A 453 2.82 3.41 13.06
C ASP A 453 3.13 1.92 13.38
N PHE A 454 2.10 1.07 13.50
CA PHE A 454 2.23 -0.35 13.79
C PHE A 454 2.60 -1.15 12.53
N ALA A 455 3.45 -2.16 12.69
CA ALA A 455 3.87 -3.04 11.61
C ALA A 455 2.67 -3.72 10.90
N ASN A 456 2.88 -4.08 9.63
CA ASN A 456 1.90 -4.60 8.66
C ASN A 456 0.85 -3.59 8.16
N LEU A 457 0.63 -2.48 8.85
CA LEU A 457 -0.29 -1.43 8.42
C LEU A 457 0.37 -0.47 7.41
N PRO A 458 -0.42 0.15 6.51
CA PRO A 458 0.05 1.23 5.64
C PRO A 458 0.66 2.41 6.39
N SER A 459 1.52 3.17 5.72
CA SER A 459 1.98 4.48 6.19
C SER A 459 0.81 5.41 6.56
N THR A 460 0.97 6.18 7.63
CA THR A 460 0.01 7.23 8.08
C THR A 460 -0.25 8.29 7.01
N ILE A 461 0.69 8.52 6.10
CA ILE A 461 0.59 9.52 5.03
C ILE A 461 -0.27 8.94 3.90
N SER A 462 -1.26 9.70 3.42
CA SER A 462 -2.04 9.27 2.26
C SER A 462 -1.28 9.47 0.95
N VAL A 463 -1.80 8.93 -0.15
CA VAL A 463 -1.10 8.92 -1.45
C VAL A 463 -1.80 9.81 -2.45
N GLU A 464 -1.07 10.65 -3.18
CA GLU A 464 -1.63 11.34 -4.34
C GLU A 464 -1.65 10.35 -5.50
N THR A 465 -2.82 10.19 -6.12
CA THR A 465 -3.05 9.29 -7.27
C THR A 465 -3.13 10.07 -8.58
N GLY A 466 -3.03 11.40 -8.53
CA GLY A 466 -2.78 12.25 -9.69
C GLY A 466 -1.49 11.93 -10.43
N GLN A 467 -0.57 11.17 -9.83
CA GLN A 467 0.54 10.51 -10.52
C GLN A 467 0.92 9.18 -9.85
N MET A 468 1.21 8.17 -10.67
CA MET A 468 1.71 6.87 -10.22
C MET A 468 2.66 6.29 -11.27
N VAL A 469 3.64 5.50 -10.84
CA VAL A 469 4.52 4.76 -11.75
C VAL A 469 4.48 3.30 -11.38
N PHE A 470 4.03 2.40 -12.25
CA PHE A 470 3.86 0.98 -11.91
C PHE A 470 4.18 0.01 -13.05
N SER A 471 4.52 -1.23 -12.74
CA SER A 471 4.34 -2.35 -13.69
C SER A 471 2.95 -2.93 -13.49
N LYS A 472 2.16 -2.96 -14.55
CA LYS A 472 0.81 -3.53 -14.51
C LYS A 472 0.84 -5.04 -14.32
N ARG A 473 1.84 -5.76 -14.86
CA ARG A 473 1.95 -7.21 -14.70
C ARG A 473 2.28 -7.61 -13.26
N GLU A 474 3.19 -6.88 -12.62
CA GLU A 474 3.54 -7.06 -11.20
C GLU A 474 2.37 -6.70 -10.27
N HIS A 475 1.67 -5.58 -10.54
CA HIS A 475 0.66 -5.01 -9.64
C HIS A 475 -0.81 -5.25 -10.04
N PHE A 476 -1.05 -6.22 -10.94
CA PHE A 476 -2.39 -6.41 -11.52
C PHE A 476 -3.45 -6.76 -10.46
N ARG A 477 -3.07 -7.53 -9.45
CA ARG A 477 -3.97 -8.03 -8.40
C ARG A 477 -4.37 -6.91 -7.45
N ALA A 478 -3.43 -6.07 -7.01
CA ALA A 478 -3.75 -4.87 -6.22
C ALA A 478 -4.57 -3.85 -7.02
N LEU A 479 -4.30 -3.65 -8.31
CA LEU A 479 -5.10 -2.77 -9.18
C LEU A 479 -6.57 -3.26 -9.29
N LEU A 480 -6.78 -4.57 -9.51
CA LEU A 480 -8.11 -5.17 -9.54
C LEU A 480 -8.84 -5.09 -8.19
N LEU A 481 -8.15 -5.31 -7.07
CA LEU A 481 -8.72 -5.16 -5.74
C LEU A 481 -9.05 -3.68 -5.41
N SER A 482 -8.20 -2.74 -5.83
CA SER A 482 -8.46 -1.30 -5.74
C SER A 482 -9.70 -0.92 -6.56
N LEU A 483 -9.84 -1.45 -7.78
CA LEU A 483 -11.04 -1.26 -8.60
C LEU A 483 -12.30 -1.79 -7.89
N TYR A 484 -12.23 -2.98 -7.29
CA TYR A 484 -13.35 -3.54 -6.51
C TYR A 484 -13.76 -2.66 -5.33
N TYR A 485 -12.82 -2.07 -4.59
CA TYR A 485 -13.14 -1.10 -3.53
C TYR A 485 -13.82 0.15 -4.09
N ASN A 486 -13.35 0.68 -5.22
CA ASN A 486 -13.98 1.83 -5.89
C ASN A 486 -15.39 1.53 -6.40
N MET A 487 -15.62 0.36 -6.99
CA MET A 487 -16.94 -0.09 -7.44
C MET A 487 -17.95 -0.21 -6.28
N ASN A 488 -17.47 -0.56 -5.09
CA ASN A 488 -18.28 -0.80 -3.89
C ASN A 488 -18.17 0.31 -2.82
N LEU A 489 -17.60 1.48 -3.20
CA LEU A 489 -17.21 2.52 -2.25
C LEU A 489 -18.39 3.07 -1.45
N LYS A 490 -19.34 3.75 -2.11
CA LYS A 490 -20.50 4.39 -1.46
C LYS A 490 -21.38 3.44 -0.64
N GLY A 491 -21.45 2.18 -1.08
CA GLY A 491 -22.28 1.16 -0.44
C GLY A 491 -21.69 0.66 0.88
N TRP A 492 -20.38 0.36 0.88
CA TRP A 492 -19.74 -0.37 1.99
C TRP A 492 -18.36 0.15 2.38
N TYR A 493 -17.50 0.55 1.43
CA TYR A 493 -16.08 0.83 1.71
C TYR A 493 -15.75 2.30 2.05
N GLU A 494 -16.62 3.27 1.76
CA GLU A 494 -16.36 4.71 2.00
C GLU A 494 -16.07 4.98 3.49
N ALA A 495 -17.00 4.59 4.37
CA ALA A 495 -16.83 4.77 5.81
C ALA A 495 -15.65 3.94 6.36
N LEU A 496 -15.33 2.79 5.76
CA LEU A 496 -14.23 1.94 6.17
C LEU A 496 -12.84 2.50 5.80
N LEU A 497 -12.70 3.13 4.63
CA LEU A 497 -11.41 3.59 4.11
C LEU A 497 -11.12 5.06 4.43
N TYR A 498 -12.15 5.92 4.41
CA TYR A 498 -12.00 7.37 4.49
C TYR A 498 -12.37 7.97 5.84
N GLN A 499 -13.39 7.44 6.54
CA GLN A 499 -13.95 8.00 7.78
C GLN A 499 -14.15 9.53 7.78
N GLY A 500 -14.37 10.17 6.64
CA GLY A 500 -14.55 11.62 6.51
C GLY A 500 -13.34 12.42 6.00
N ALA A 501 -12.19 11.79 5.74
CA ALA A 501 -11.09 12.42 5.01
C ALA A 501 -11.58 12.94 3.63
N PHE A 502 -11.14 14.13 3.23
CA PHE A 502 -11.40 14.67 1.89
C PHE A 502 -10.77 13.78 0.80
N GLY A 503 -11.24 13.87 -0.45
CA GLY A 503 -10.67 13.13 -1.59
C GLY A 503 -11.14 11.67 -1.70
N GLU A 504 -12.44 11.42 -1.56
CA GLU A 504 -13.09 10.10 -1.77
C GLU A 504 -12.78 9.54 -3.18
N GLY A 505 -12.42 8.26 -3.30
CA GLY A 505 -12.11 7.63 -4.59
C GLY A 505 -10.98 6.60 -4.55
N ASP A 506 -10.09 6.68 -5.53
CA ASP A 506 -8.93 5.82 -5.75
C ASP A 506 -7.83 5.99 -4.69
N ARG A 507 -7.80 7.17 -4.04
CA ARG A 507 -6.76 7.55 -3.10
C ARG A 507 -6.51 6.56 -1.97
N GLU A 508 -7.57 6.14 -1.28
CA GLU A 508 -7.47 5.22 -0.13
C GLU A 508 -7.75 3.76 -0.52
N THR A 509 -7.72 3.40 -1.81
CA THR A 509 -7.97 2.01 -2.24
C THR A 509 -6.71 1.29 -2.68
N ILE A 510 -5.74 2.00 -3.26
CA ILE A 510 -4.53 1.41 -3.85
C ILE A 510 -3.59 0.85 -2.77
N VAL A 511 -3.17 1.66 -1.79
CA VAL A 511 -2.25 1.19 -0.73
C VAL A 511 -2.85 0.07 0.12
N PRO A 512 -4.12 0.13 0.55
CA PRO A 512 -4.72 -1.00 1.25
C PRO A 512 -4.78 -2.28 0.39
N ALA A 513 -5.04 -2.17 -0.92
CA ALA A 513 -4.98 -3.31 -1.83
C ALA A 513 -3.56 -3.91 -1.97
N LEU A 514 -2.53 -3.06 -2.07
CA LEU A 514 -1.11 -3.48 -2.08
C LEU A 514 -0.75 -4.27 -0.81
N HIS A 515 -1.20 -3.82 0.37
CA HIS A 515 -0.99 -4.54 1.63
C HIS A 515 -1.72 -5.89 1.70
N VAL A 516 -2.94 -6.00 1.15
CA VAL A 516 -3.69 -7.26 1.08
C VAL A 516 -3.02 -8.29 0.14
N MET A 517 -2.42 -7.80 -0.95
CA MET A 517 -1.70 -8.64 -1.92
C MET A 517 -0.23 -8.88 -1.56
N ASN A 518 0.30 -8.22 -0.52
CA ASN A 518 1.71 -8.25 -0.13
C ASN A 518 2.65 -7.76 -1.26
N GLU A 519 2.20 -6.78 -2.03
CA GLU A 519 2.94 -6.23 -3.15
C GLU A 519 3.84 -5.06 -2.70
N ARG A 520 5.08 -5.03 -3.21
CA ARG A 520 6.06 -3.98 -2.91
C ARG A 520 5.62 -2.64 -3.51
N TYR A 521 5.93 -1.54 -2.81
CA TYR A 521 5.78 -0.19 -3.35
C TYR A 521 6.71 0.78 -2.63
N HIS A 522 7.00 1.91 -3.27
CA HIS A 522 7.68 3.05 -2.66
C HIS A 522 6.72 4.23 -2.59
N LEU A 523 6.43 4.70 -1.38
CA LEU A 523 5.76 5.98 -1.15
C LEU A 523 6.80 7.07 -0.87
N GLN A 524 6.80 8.16 -1.65
CA GLN A 524 7.73 9.26 -1.44
C GLN A 524 7.55 9.90 -0.06
N ASN A 525 8.63 9.88 0.74
CA ASN A 525 8.63 10.37 2.12
C ASN A 525 9.05 11.84 2.21
N GLN A 526 8.55 12.68 1.30
CA GLN A 526 9.01 14.06 1.15
C GLN A 526 7.97 15.10 1.56
N LYS A 527 8.44 16.30 1.90
CA LYS A 527 7.56 17.43 2.21
C LYS A 527 6.86 17.91 0.95
N LEU A 528 5.52 17.96 1.00
CA LEU A 528 4.73 18.62 -0.04
C LEU A 528 4.96 20.12 -0.01
N HIS A 529 5.18 20.69 -1.19
CA HIS A 529 5.20 22.13 -1.38
C HIS A 529 3.78 22.60 -1.68
N LEU A 530 3.38 23.71 -1.06
CA LEU A 530 2.06 24.30 -1.24
C LEU A 530 2.20 25.69 -1.81
N TRP A 531 1.58 25.90 -2.97
CA TRP A 531 1.41 27.22 -3.56
C TRP A 531 -0.07 27.53 -3.76
N GLY A 532 -0.33 28.82 -3.96
CA GLY A 532 -1.65 29.38 -3.86
C GLY A 532 -1.60 30.88 -3.65
N TYR A 533 -2.73 31.44 -3.26
CA TYR A 533 -2.89 32.87 -3.05
C TYR A 533 -3.51 33.14 -1.68
N THR A 534 -3.21 34.30 -1.11
CA THR A 534 -3.93 34.82 0.05
C THR A 534 -5.14 35.60 -0.45
N SER A 535 -6.34 35.17 -0.09
CA SER A 535 -7.58 35.89 -0.40
C SER A 535 -7.75 37.14 0.48
N ASP A 536 -8.57 38.10 0.05
CA ASP A 536 -8.76 39.42 0.69
C ASP A 536 -9.11 39.36 2.20
N ASN A 537 -9.64 38.22 2.66
CA ASN A 537 -9.93 37.96 4.08
C ASN A 537 -8.72 37.48 4.90
N GLY A 538 -7.52 37.47 4.32
CA GLY A 538 -6.27 37.04 4.95
C GLY A 538 -6.04 35.53 4.97
N LYS A 539 -6.94 34.69 4.43
CA LYS A 539 -6.76 33.23 4.37
C LYS A 539 -5.98 32.83 3.13
N PHE A 540 -4.95 32.01 3.33
CA PHE A 540 -4.28 31.27 2.25
C PHE A 540 -5.22 30.21 1.67
N SER A 541 -5.35 30.21 0.34
CA SER A 541 -6.04 29.20 -0.43
C SER A 541 -5.01 28.49 -1.31
N GLU A 542 -4.85 27.19 -1.07
CA GLU A 542 -3.99 26.31 -1.85
C GLU A 542 -4.58 26.06 -3.24
N THR A 543 -3.71 25.97 -4.25
CA THR A 543 -4.09 25.79 -5.67
C THR A 543 -3.22 24.77 -6.39
N THR A 544 -1.98 24.60 -5.93
CA THR A 544 -0.92 23.86 -6.61
C THR A 544 -0.05 23.11 -5.60
N LEU A 545 -0.01 21.79 -5.79
CA LEU A 545 0.81 20.84 -5.05
C LEU A 545 2.14 20.62 -5.77
N GLY A 546 3.25 20.93 -5.10
CA GLY A 546 4.59 20.61 -5.58
C GLY A 546 5.11 19.31 -5.00
N GLN A 547 5.46 18.38 -5.90
CA GLN A 547 5.89 17.04 -5.55
C GLN A 547 7.27 16.73 -6.14
N THR A 548 8.13 16.16 -5.29
CA THR A 548 9.55 15.97 -5.57
C THR A 548 9.86 14.75 -6.45
N ASP A 549 11.02 14.79 -7.08
CA ASP A 549 11.60 13.76 -7.93
C ASP A 549 11.98 12.53 -7.08
N PRO A 550 11.40 11.35 -7.35
CA PRO A 550 11.64 10.14 -6.56
C PRO A 550 13.07 9.62 -6.73
N ARG A 551 13.75 10.01 -7.82
CA ARG A 551 15.10 9.58 -8.20
C ARG A 551 16.18 10.21 -7.32
N ASP A 552 15.92 11.41 -6.78
CA ASP A 552 16.83 12.13 -5.89
C ASP A 552 16.80 11.59 -4.44
N ASN A 553 15.83 10.72 -4.08
CA ASN A 553 15.57 10.31 -2.71
C ASN A 553 16.37 9.10 -2.15
N PRO A 554 16.69 8.04 -2.91
CA PRO A 554 17.34 6.85 -2.36
C PRO A 554 18.71 7.15 -1.74
N GLU A 555 19.58 7.87 -2.47
CA GLU A 555 20.89 8.29 -1.96
C GLU A 555 20.75 9.23 -0.76
N PHE A 556 19.82 10.20 -0.86
CA PHE A 556 19.56 11.17 0.21
C PHE A 556 19.26 10.47 1.54
N TYR A 557 18.35 9.49 1.52
CA TYR A 557 17.92 8.81 2.74
C TYR A 557 18.97 7.83 3.25
N TYR A 558 19.71 7.17 2.36
CA TYR A 558 20.83 6.33 2.74
C TYR A 558 21.93 7.11 3.48
N ASP A 559 22.35 8.27 2.93
CA ASP A 559 23.34 9.13 3.56
C ASP A 559 22.86 9.70 4.90
N TRP A 560 21.60 10.12 4.97
CA TRP A 560 20.97 10.61 6.20
C TRP A 560 20.94 9.53 7.29
N GLN A 561 20.48 8.32 6.98
CA GLN A 561 20.49 7.18 7.92
C GLN A 561 21.90 6.82 8.38
N LYS A 562 22.88 6.86 7.48
CA LYS A 562 24.30 6.63 7.80
C LYS A 562 24.83 7.70 8.76
N PHE A 563 24.56 8.98 8.50
CA PHE A 563 24.92 10.09 9.38
C PHE A 563 24.32 9.92 10.78
N LEU A 564 23.01 9.64 10.88
CA LEU A 564 22.35 9.40 12.17
C LEU A 564 22.97 8.22 12.92
N SER A 565 23.35 7.15 12.21
CA SER A 565 24.06 6.01 12.79
C SER A 565 25.42 6.40 13.38
N THR A 566 26.20 7.28 12.73
CA THR A 566 27.47 7.79 13.31
C THR A 566 27.27 8.59 14.60
N LYS A 567 26.09 9.20 14.76
CA LYS A 567 25.69 9.97 15.95
C LYS A 567 24.99 9.11 17.01
N GLN A 568 24.81 7.80 16.77
CA GLN A 568 24.03 6.87 17.60
C GLN A 568 22.56 7.34 17.80
N LEU A 569 22.00 8.00 16.78
CA LEU A 569 20.62 8.47 16.76
C LEU A 569 19.70 7.45 16.08
N ASP A 570 18.40 7.57 16.35
CA ASP A 570 17.36 6.80 15.66
C ASP A 570 17.38 7.11 14.15
N THR A 571 17.60 6.10 13.31
CA THR A 571 17.70 6.26 11.85
C THR A 571 16.37 6.65 11.18
N ARG A 572 15.25 6.64 11.91
CA ARG A 572 13.91 7.04 11.42
C ARG A 572 13.58 8.51 11.67
N LEU A 573 14.52 9.33 12.15
CA LEU A 573 14.31 10.78 12.29
C LEU A 573 14.02 11.42 10.92
N ASN A 574 13.02 12.30 10.85
CA ASN A 574 12.58 12.92 9.60
C ASN A 574 13.36 14.22 9.35
N PRO A 575 14.21 14.33 8.32
CA PRO A 575 14.99 15.55 8.05
C PRO A 575 14.12 16.75 7.63
N PHE A 576 12.84 16.54 7.31
CA PHE A 576 11.91 17.58 6.88
C PHE A 576 10.92 18.03 7.97
N GLN A 577 11.06 17.52 9.19
CA GLN A 577 10.22 17.94 10.32
C GLN A 577 10.67 19.31 10.85
N SER A 578 9.80 20.32 10.75
CA SER A 578 10.05 21.68 11.23
C SER A 578 10.49 21.72 12.70
N GLY A 579 11.58 22.44 13.00
CA GLY A 579 11.96 22.81 14.35
C GLY A 579 13.46 22.79 14.59
N GLY A 580 13.93 23.67 15.49
CA GLY A 580 15.35 23.95 15.68
C GLY A 580 16.25 22.77 16.04
N TYR A 581 15.71 21.65 16.54
CA TYR A 581 16.48 20.42 16.68
C TYR A 581 16.80 19.79 15.32
N THR A 582 15.79 19.62 14.46
CA THR A 582 15.97 19.11 13.10
C THR A 582 16.86 20.04 12.29
N ASP A 583 16.65 21.35 12.37
CA ASP A 583 17.44 22.33 11.62
C ASP A 583 18.94 22.19 11.94
N ARG A 584 19.30 22.13 13.23
CA ARG A 584 20.70 21.89 13.67
C ARG A 584 21.25 20.53 13.25
N LEU A 585 20.38 19.51 13.17
CA LEU A 585 20.78 18.16 12.77
C LEU A 585 21.02 18.06 11.25
N VAL A 586 20.25 18.82 10.45
CA VAL A 586 20.44 18.98 9.01
C VAL A 586 21.70 19.80 8.70
N GLU A 587 22.01 20.87 9.45
CA GLU A 587 23.29 21.56 9.30
C GLU A 587 24.49 20.64 9.63
N GLN A 588 24.44 19.89 10.74
CA GLN A 588 25.47 18.90 11.05
C GLN A 588 25.61 17.80 10.00
N PHE A 589 24.53 17.47 9.29
CA PHE A 589 24.55 16.51 8.19
C PHE A 589 25.23 17.10 6.94
N LYS A 590 24.98 18.36 6.60
CA LYS A 590 25.71 19.08 5.55
C LYS A 590 27.21 19.14 5.86
N ASP A 591 27.59 19.48 7.09
CA ASP A 591 29.00 19.49 7.52
C ASP A 591 29.65 18.10 7.41
N TYR A 592 28.94 17.04 7.82
CA TYR A 592 29.38 15.65 7.67
C TYR A 592 29.59 15.26 6.20
N LYS A 593 28.67 15.65 5.31
CA LYS A 593 28.79 15.42 3.87
C LYS A 593 29.97 16.20 3.27
N LYS A 594 30.11 17.48 3.61
CA LYS A 594 31.24 18.34 3.20
C LYS A 594 32.57 17.70 3.55
N LYS A 595 32.73 17.24 4.80
CA LYS A 595 33.95 16.56 5.23
C LYS A 595 34.26 15.29 4.43
N ILE A 596 33.26 14.47 4.10
CA ILE A 596 33.46 13.26 3.27
C ILE A 596 33.99 13.61 1.87
N ILE A 597 33.63 14.78 1.32
CA ILE A 597 34.08 15.25 0.01
C ILE A 597 35.53 15.74 0.09
N GLU A 598 35.85 16.50 1.14
CA GLU A 598 37.23 16.94 1.48
C GLU A 598 38.16 15.73 1.69
N ASP A 599 37.74 14.75 2.51
CA ASP A 599 38.50 13.52 2.79
C ASP A 599 38.72 12.66 1.53
N LYS A 600 37.84 12.76 0.53
CA LYS A 600 37.97 12.10 -0.79
C LYS A 600 38.90 12.82 -1.77
N LYS A 601 39.42 14.01 -1.43
CA LYS A 601 40.30 14.83 -2.29
C LYS A 601 39.73 15.10 -3.68
N ILE A 602 38.47 15.51 -3.75
CA ILE A 602 37.87 15.96 -5.02
C ILE A 602 38.36 17.39 -5.27
N GLU A 603 39.33 17.54 -6.17
CA GLU A 603 40.07 18.81 -6.40
C GLU A 603 39.33 19.82 -7.28
N ASP A 604 38.36 19.39 -8.10
CA ASP A 604 37.52 20.30 -8.88
C ASP A 604 36.53 21.03 -7.96
N GLU A 605 36.71 22.36 -7.80
CA GLU A 605 35.82 23.22 -7.02
C GLU A 605 34.37 23.16 -7.52
N ASP A 606 34.11 23.01 -8.82
CA ASP A 606 32.74 22.92 -9.33
C ASP A 606 32.10 21.56 -8.97
N THR A 607 32.85 20.46 -8.99
CA THR A 607 32.36 19.14 -8.52
C THR A 607 32.24 19.12 -7.00
N ALA A 608 33.17 19.72 -6.27
CA ALA A 608 33.09 19.89 -4.83
C ALA A 608 31.86 20.74 -4.43
N HIS A 609 31.63 21.88 -5.07
CA HIS A 609 30.41 22.68 -4.86
C HIS A 609 29.14 21.91 -5.24
N ARG A 610 29.14 21.17 -6.36
CA ARG A 610 28.01 20.28 -6.75
C ARG A 610 27.73 19.17 -5.75
N LEU A 611 28.69 18.78 -4.91
CA LEU A 611 28.56 17.77 -3.85
C LEU A 611 28.30 18.38 -2.45
N ILE A 612 28.77 19.60 -2.19
CA ILE A 612 28.63 20.34 -0.91
C ILE A 612 27.30 21.10 -0.85
N GLU A 613 26.84 21.71 -1.95
CA GLU A 613 25.44 22.13 -2.11
C GLU A 613 24.57 20.90 -2.34
N TYR A 614 24.36 20.17 -1.25
CA TYR A 614 23.58 18.95 -1.21
C TYR A 614 22.17 19.19 -1.77
N ARG A 615 21.93 18.65 -2.97
CA ARG A 615 20.70 18.88 -3.74
C ARG A 615 19.52 18.28 -2.98
N LEU A 616 18.70 19.16 -2.39
CA LEU A 616 17.36 18.78 -1.98
C LEU A 616 16.61 18.22 -3.21
N PRO A 617 15.85 17.13 -3.05
CA PRO A 617 15.08 16.51 -4.12
C PRO A 617 14.30 17.54 -4.93
N LYS A 618 14.57 17.59 -6.23
CA LYS A 618 14.02 18.63 -7.11
C LYS A 618 12.53 18.41 -7.28
N LEU A 619 11.78 19.46 -7.61
CA LEU A 619 10.39 19.30 -8.01
C LEU A 619 10.32 18.58 -9.35
N LEU A 620 9.45 17.58 -9.42
CA LEU A 620 9.15 16.83 -10.64
C LEU A 620 7.75 17.14 -11.15
N PHE A 621 6.78 17.31 -10.25
CA PHE A 621 5.37 17.54 -10.59
C PHE A 621 4.81 18.80 -9.92
N LEU A 622 3.95 19.49 -10.64
CA LEU A 622 3.03 20.53 -10.18
C LEU A 622 1.61 20.08 -10.48
N HIS A 623 0.89 19.61 -9.46
CA HIS A 623 -0.51 19.21 -9.58
C HIS A 623 -1.39 20.44 -9.31
N CYS A 624 -1.98 20.99 -10.36
CA CYS A 624 -2.70 22.27 -10.38
C CYS A 624 -4.20 22.01 -10.28
N ASN A 625 -4.75 21.98 -9.06
CA ASN A 625 -6.13 21.54 -8.84
C ASN A 625 -7.16 22.68 -8.91
N HIS A 626 -6.82 23.89 -8.42
CA HIS A 626 -7.78 24.98 -8.25
C HIS A 626 -7.23 26.36 -8.67
N PRO A 627 -7.40 26.81 -9.93
CA PRO A 627 -8.02 26.11 -11.05
C PRO A 627 -7.10 25.09 -11.71
N LYS A 628 -7.71 24.11 -12.39
CA LYS A 628 -7.01 23.22 -13.33
C LYS A 628 -6.53 24.02 -14.54
N ILE A 629 -5.44 23.59 -15.18
CA ILE A 629 -4.96 24.21 -16.43
C ILE A 629 -5.79 23.69 -17.62
N ASP A 630 -7.09 24.01 -17.62
CA ASP A 630 -8.00 23.70 -18.71
C ASP A 630 -8.42 25.01 -19.42
N PRO A 631 -8.02 25.25 -20.68
CA PRO A 631 -8.34 26.49 -21.37
C PRO A 631 -9.84 26.67 -21.62
N VAL A 632 -10.60 25.58 -21.80
CA VAL A 632 -12.04 25.61 -22.08
C VAL A 632 -12.82 25.89 -20.80
N LYS A 633 -12.58 25.12 -19.74
CA LYS A 633 -13.26 25.30 -18.46
C LYS A 633 -12.99 26.70 -17.89
N ASN A 634 -11.74 27.14 -17.91
CA ASN A 634 -11.33 28.46 -17.40
C ASN A 634 -11.88 29.64 -18.23
N ALA A 635 -12.28 29.39 -19.47
CA ALA A 635 -12.98 30.35 -20.30
C ALA A 635 -14.50 30.37 -20.07
N GLN A 636 -15.10 29.28 -19.59
CA GLN A 636 -16.53 29.18 -19.27
C GLN A 636 -16.84 29.66 -17.85
N GLU A 637 -16.12 29.14 -16.87
CA GLU A 637 -16.39 29.33 -15.45
C GLU A 637 -15.42 30.34 -14.84
N GLY A 638 -15.97 31.43 -14.27
CA GLY A 638 -15.23 32.33 -13.38
C GLY A 638 -14.99 31.76 -11.98
N GLU A 639 -15.08 30.43 -11.81
CA GLU A 639 -14.85 29.75 -10.53
C GLU A 639 -13.51 30.17 -9.95
N PHE A 640 -13.49 30.38 -8.63
CA PHE A 640 -12.31 30.84 -7.88
C PHE A 640 -11.61 32.08 -8.46
N GLY A 641 -12.27 32.94 -9.25
CA GLY A 641 -11.60 34.10 -9.88
C GLY A 641 -10.51 33.70 -10.88
N THR A 642 -10.75 32.63 -11.62
CA THR A 642 -9.86 32.17 -12.69
C THR A 642 -9.59 33.28 -13.71
N TYR A 643 -8.36 33.33 -14.24
CA TYR A 643 -7.85 34.39 -15.12
C TYR A 643 -7.85 35.83 -14.56
N SER A 644 -8.09 36.04 -13.26
CA SER A 644 -8.04 37.38 -12.64
C SER A 644 -6.80 37.68 -11.79
N ARG A 645 -5.95 36.68 -11.53
CA ARG A 645 -4.73 36.77 -10.69
C ARG A 645 -3.78 35.60 -10.99
N ARG A 646 -2.59 35.60 -10.39
CA ARG A 646 -1.74 34.39 -10.28
C ARG A 646 -2.32 33.39 -9.29
N ASN A 647 -2.23 32.11 -9.61
CA ASN A 647 -2.69 30.99 -8.79
C ASN A 647 -1.50 30.31 -8.11
N ILE A 648 -0.36 30.14 -8.79
CA ILE A 648 0.87 29.56 -8.18
C ILE A 648 1.55 30.57 -7.21
N GLY A 649 0.92 31.73 -6.99
CA GLY A 649 1.32 32.72 -5.99
C GLY A 649 2.23 33.84 -6.54
N PRO A 650 2.76 34.69 -5.64
CA PRO A 650 3.64 35.79 -6.03
C PRO A 650 4.92 35.29 -6.71
N ILE A 651 5.32 35.97 -7.80
CA ILE A 651 6.45 35.55 -8.64
C ILE A 651 7.79 35.50 -7.88
N ASP A 652 7.99 36.36 -6.89
CA ASP A 652 9.20 36.40 -6.07
C ASP A 652 9.30 35.22 -5.08
N ASP A 653 8.17 34.69 -4.58
CA ASP A 653 8.13 33.54 -3.65
C ASP A 653 8.58 32.24 -4.33
N ILE A 654 8.39 32.13 -5.64
CA ILE A 654 8.68 30.93 -6.44
C ILE A 654 9.96 31.01 -7.28
N LYS A 655 10.57 32.21 -7.36
CA LYS A 655 11.70 32.56 -8.22
C LYS A 655 12.96 31.71 -8.01
N SER A 656 13.33 31.48 -6.75
CA SER A 656 14.48 30.65 -6.36
C SER A 656 14.21 29.16 -6.60
N ILE A 657 12.98 28.72 -6.33
CA ILE A 657 12.56 27.32 -6.40
C ILE A 657 12.54 26.82 -7.85
N PHE A 658 12.03 27.64 -8.77
CA PHE A 658 11.91 27.27 -10.19
C PHE A 658 13.10 27.69 -11.07
N ASN A 659 14.24 28.09 -10.48
CA ASN A 659 15.42 28.57 -11.22
C ASN A 659 15.08 29.68 -12.24
N LYS A 660 14.22 30.64 -11.84
CA LYS A 660 13.68 31.68 -12.73
C LYS A 660 12.93 31.10 -13.96
N ARG A 661 12.07 30.09 -13.76
CA ARG A 661 11.03 29.66 -14.73
C ARG A 661 9.62 29.89 -14.20
N ASP A 662 8.77 30.48 -15.02
CA ASP A 662 7.39 30.83 -14.67
C ASP A 662 6.46 29.74 -15.20
N TRP A 663 6.21 28.73 -14.37
CA TRP A 663 5.42 27.58 -14.78
C TRP A 663 3.95 27.93 -15.05
N GLU A 664 3.40 28.94 -14.40
CA GLU A 664 2.04 29.41 -14.67
C GLU A 664 1.94 29.99 -16.08
N LEU A 665 2.88 30.88 -16.46
CA LEU A 665 2.99 31.39 -17.83
C LEU A 665 3.20 30.27 -18.85
N ARG A 666 4.08 29.30 -18.54
CA ARG A 666 4.41 28.18 -19.44
C ARG A 666 3.21 27.27 -19.69
N PHE A 667 2.55 26.79 -18.63
CA PHE A 667 1.39 25.91 -18.74
C PHE A 667 0.22 26.60 -19.47
N HIS A 668 -0.03 27.88 -19.20
CA HIS A 668 -1.06 28.62 -19.93
C HIS A 668 -0.69 28.94 -21.38
N SER A 669 0.60 29.14 -21.70
CA SER A 669 1.03 29.26 -23.10
C SER A 669 0.88 27.97 -23.89
N ILE A 670 1.11 26.81 -23.26
CA ILE A 670 0.84 25.50 -23.88
C ILE A 670 -0.68 25.31 -24.06
N ALA A 671 -1.48 25.66 -23.06
CA ALA A 671 -2.95 25.58 -23.13
C ALA A 671 -3.53 26.52 -24.21
N LYS A 672 -2.90 27.67 -24.47
CA LYS A 672 -3.23 28.55 -25.60
C LYS A 672 -3.03 27.80 -26.92
N TRP A 673 -1.86 27.20 -27.15
CA TRP A 673 -1.60 26.44 -28.38
C TRP A 673 -2.61 25.30 -28.56
N VAL A 674 -2.90 24.55 -27.49
CA VAL A 674 -3.92 23.48 -27.51
C VAL A 674 -5.28 24.01 -27.98
N ALA A 675 -5.76 25.09 -27.36
CA ALA A 675 -7.09 25.64 -27.66
C ALA A 675 -7.16 26.42 -28.98
N CYS A 676 -6.09 27.09 -29.41
CA CYS A 676 -6.15 28.00 -30.56
C CYS A 676 -5.61 27.41 -31.85
N ASP A 677 -4.64 26.50 -31.77
CA ASP A 677 -3.90 26.01 -32.93
C ASP A 677 -4.05 24.49 -33.12
N ALA A 678 -4.09 23.71 -32.03
CA ALA A 678 -4.07 22.25 -32.09
C ALA A 678 -5.44 21.61 -32.33
N ILE A 679 -6.47 22.03 -31.56
CA ILE A 679 -7.82 21.48 -31.67
C ILE A 679 -8.61 22.21 -32.77
N LYS A 680 -8.75 21.56 -33.91
CA LYS A 680 -9.42 22.10 -35.12
C LYS A 680 -10.79 21.49 -35.38
N SER A 681 -11.20 20.47 -34.60
CA SER A 681 -12.48 19.81 -34.77
C SER A 681 -13.68 20.70 -34.41
N ALA A 682 -14.54 20.95 -35.39
CA ALA A 682 -15.81 21.64 -35.18
C ALA A 682 -16.76 20.85 -34.26
N ASP A 683 -16.71 19.52 -34.30
CA ASP A 683 -17.55 18.66 -33.45
C ASP A 683 -17.11 18.70 -31.99
N TYR A 684 -15.80 18.73 -31.72
CA TYR A 684 -15.28 18.99 -30.37
C TYR A 684 -15.80 20.32 -29.83
N TRP A 685 -15.62 21.41 -30.57
CA TRP A 685 -16.02 22.76 -30.12
C TRP A 685 -17.53 22.86 -29.86
N LYS A 686 -18.34 22.23 -30.72
CA LYS A 686 -19.80 22.23 -30.63
C LYS A 686 -20.34 21.33 -29.53
N ASN A 687 -19.88 20.08 -29.46
CA ASN A 687 -20.52 19.03 -28.66
C ASN A 687 -19.84 18.84 -27.30
N THR A 688 -18.51 18.94 -27.24
CA THR A 688 -17.70 18.72 -26.03
C THR A 688 -17.42 20.03 -25.30
N ALA A 689 -16.79 20.99 -25.96
CA ALA A 689 -16.40 22.26 -25.35
C ALA A 689 -17.61 23.14 -25.02
N LYS A 690 -18.59 23.24 -25.92
CA LYS A 690 -19.82 24.05 -25.76
C LYS A 690 -19.54 25.54 -25.49
N ILE A 691 -18.45 26.04 -26.07
CA ILE A 691 -18.03 27.45 -26.12
C ILE A 691 -17.32 27.66 -27.45
N ASP A 692 -17.40 28.87 -28.01
CA ASP A 692 -16.69 29.16 -29.25
C ASP A 692 -15.17 29.32 -29.02
N GLN A 693 -14.39 28.81 -29.96
CA GLN A 693 -12.93 28.82 -29.90
C GLN A 693 -12.36 30.25 -29.79
N GLN A 694 -13.00 31.25 -30.41
CA GLN A 694 -12.52 32.64 -30.41
C GLN A 694 -12.60 33.26 -29.02
N THR A 695 -13.68 33.03 -28.28
CA THR A 695 -13.83 33.46 -26.87
C THR A 695 -12.80 32.80 -25.97
N VAL A 696 -12.53 31.50 -26.15
CA VAL A 696 -11.48 30.79 -25.39
C VAL A 696 -10.12 31.42 -25.66
N CYS A 697 -9.76 31.58 -26.94
CA CYS A 697 -8.51 32.20 -27.36
C CYS A 697 -8.36 33.64 -26.88
N PHE A 698 -9.42 34.44 -26.91
CA PHE A 698 -9.38 35.81 -26.39
C PHE A 698 -9.10 35.83 -24.88
N LYS A 699 -9.80 35.00 -24.10
CA LYS A 699 -9.64 34.96 -22.64
C LYS A 699 -8.25 34.47 -22.22
N ILE A 700 -7.73 33.40 -22.82
CA ILE A 700 -6.42 32.87 -22.46
C ILE A 700 -5.26 33.77 -22.91
N ASN A 701 -5.34 34.40 -24.09
CA ASN A 701 -4.35 35.41 -24.50
C ASN A 701 -4.33 36.61 -23.53
N LYS A 702 -5.51 37.12 -23.13
CA LYS A 702 -5.59 38.21 -22.14
C LYS A 702 -4.93 37.83 -20.81
N TYR A 703 -5.04 36.56 -20.40
CA TYR A 703 -4.41 36.09 -19.17
C TYR A 703 -2.89 35.91 -19.29
N ILE A 704 -2.40 35.40 -20.42
CA ILE A 704 -0.96 35.33 -20.72
C ILE A 704 -0.33 36.72 -20.71
N GLU A 705 -0.96 37.72 -21.33
CA GLU A 705 -0.49 39.11 -21.31
C GLU A 705 -0.60 39.78 -19.93
N PHE A 706 -1.43 39.25 -19.02
CA PHE A 706 -1.38 39.61 -17.59
C PHE A 706 -0.15 38.99 -16.90
N LEU A 707 0.09 37.69 -17.07
CA LEU A 707 1.24 36.98 -16.48
C LEU A 707 2.59 37.54 -16.95
N LYS A 708 2.70 37.97 -18.22
CA LYS A 708 3.91 38.61 -18.77
C LYS A 708 4.26 39.95 -18.11
N GLN A 709 3.36 40.58 -17.33
CA GLN A 709 3.63 41.88 -16.70
C GLN A 709 4.66 41.80 -15.56
N ASP A 710 4.60 40.74 -14.75
CA ASP A 710 5.48 40.53 -13.58
C ASP A 710 6.41 39.31 -13.74
N SER A 711 6.19 38.44 -14.74
CA SER A 711 7.08 37.32 -15.05
C SER A 711 8.53 37.75 -15.25
N PHE A 712 9.48 36.91 -14.86
CA PHE A 712 10.89 37.03 -15.26
C PHE A 712 11.18 36.33 -16.60
N ASP A 713 10.21 35.60 -17.17
CA ASP A 713 10.32 34.80 -18.41
C ASP A 713 9.36 35.35 -19.49
N LYS A 714 9.26 36.69 -19.57
CA LYS A 714 8.25 37.43 -20.35
C LYS A 714 8.20 37.11 -21.85
N THR A 715 9.32 36.63 -22.38
CA THR A 715 9.49 36.26 -23.79
C THR A 715 9.09 34.82 -24.08
N PHE A 716 8.74 34.02 -23.07
CA PHE A 716 8.28 32.66 -23.30
C PHE A 716 6.92 32.65 -23.98
N GLU A 717 6.86 31.96 -25.10
CA GLU A 717 5.63 31.60 -25.80
C GLU A 717 5.86 30.23 -26.44
N PHE A 718 4.99 29.27 -26.13
CA PHE A 718 4.99 27.94 -26.74
C PHE A 718 4.33 28.00 -28.12
N THR A 719 5.03 27.52 -29.14
CA THR A 719 4.64 27.71 -30.55
C THR A 719 4.34 26.39 -31.27
N SER A 720 3.74 26.47 -32.46
CA SER A 720 3.60 25.31 -33.34
C SER A 720 4.95 24.75 -33.81
N GLU A 721 6.03 25.55 -33.89
CA GLU A 721 7.38 25.06 -34.17
C GLU A 721 7.92 24.20 -33.02
N ASP A 722 7.58 24.53 -31.78
CA ASP A 722 7.92 23.70 -30.62
C ASP A 722 7.18 22.37 -30.66
N ALA A 723 5.88 22.39 -30.99
CA ALA A 723 5.09 21.17 -31.20
C ALA A 723 5.60 20.32 -32.39
N GLU A 724 6.20 20.93 -33.41
CA GLU A 724 6.73 20.23 -34.58
C GLU A 724 8.06 19.50 -34.35
N LYS A 725 8.84 19.90 -33.34
CA LYS A 725 10.05 19.18 -32.90
C LYS A 725 9.75 17.75 -32.42
N PHE A 726 8.48 17.44 -32.11
CA PHE A 726 8.02 16.13 -31.67
C PHE A 726 7.51 15.23 -32.81
N TYR A 727 7.53 15.71 -34.06
CA TYR A 727 6.99 15.00 -35.22
C TYR A 727 7.91 13.85 -35.67
N VAL A 728 7.56 12.61 -35.30
CA VAL A 728 8.29 11.40 -35.70
C VAL A 728 7.93 11.01 -37.15
N GLY A 729 8.34 11.83 -38.12
CA GLY A 729 7.75 11.72 -39.47
C GLY A 729 8.52 12.25 -40.68
N SER A 730 9.84 12.49 -40.64
CA SER A 730 10.66 12.31 -41.87
C SER A 730 12.16 12.10 -41.63
N LYS A 731 12.68 11.04 -42.29
CA LYS A 731 14.05 10.79 -42.77
C LYS A 731 15.21 11.58 -42.13
N GLY A 732 16.13 10.88 -41.45
CA GLY A 732 17.54 11.32 -41.46
C GLY A 732 18.48 11.06 -40.28
N ALA A 733 18.33 10.00 -39.46
CA ALA A 733 19.39 9.60 -38.53
C ALA A 733 19.33 8.11 -38.14
N GLY A 734 19.80 7.23 -39.04
CA GLY A 734 20.26 5.91 -38.62
C GLY A 734 21.65 6.06 -38.01
N GLY A 735 21.76 5.92 -36.68
CA GLY A 735 22.97 6.24 -35.90
C GLY A 735 22.76 7.46 -35.02
N GLY A 736 22.45 7.23 -33.73
CA GLY A 736 22.11 8.32 -32.80
C GLY A 736 21.48 7.89 -31.46
N ALA A 737 21.16 6.61 -31.26
CA ALA A 737 20.62 6.09 -30.00
C ALA A 737 21.72 5.80 -28.95
N ALA A 738 22.68 6.72 -28.78
CA ALA A 738 23.77 6.60 -27.81
C ALA A 738 24.50 7.93 -27.51
N ALA A 739 23.84 9.11 -27.59
CA ALA A 739 24.56 10.39 -27.39
C ALA A 739 23.71 11.62 -26.94
N VAL A 740 22.77 11.48 -25.99
CA VAL A 740 22.28 12.66 -25.21
C VAL A 740 22.00 12.29 -23.74
N ALA A 741 23.07 12.03 -22.99
CA ALA A 741 23.04 11.98 -21.54
C ALA A 741 24.28 12.73 -20.99
N GLY A 742 24.22 14.06 -20.97
CA GLY A 742 25.34 14.90 -20.57
C GLY A 742 25.02 16.37 -20.74
N GLY A 743 24.82 17.09 -19.64
CA GLY A 743 24.34 18.47 -19.67
C GLY A 743 24.58 19.25 -18.38
N ALA A 744 25.79 19.18 -17.80
CA ALA A 744 26.40 20.23 -16.96
C ALA A 744 27.82 19.86 -16.47
N GLY A 745 28.83 20.58 -16.95
CA GLY A 745 30.25 20.43 -16.56
C GLY A 745 31.08 19.80 -17.68
N GLY A 746 32.19 20.43 -18.06
CA GLY A 746 33.01 20.03 -19.21
C GLY A 746 34.12 19.05 -18.83
N GLU A 747 34.28 18.01 -19.64
CA GLU A 747 35.42 17.10 -19.70
C GLU A 747 35.89 17.05 -21.17
N THR A 748 37.19 16.85 -21.41
CA THR A 748 37.75 16.91 -22.77
C THR A 748 37.63 15.58 -23.52
N GLU A 749 37.66 15.65 -24.85
CA GLU A 749 37.43 14.49 -25.74
C GLU A 749 38.47 13.35 -25.53
N ASP A 750 39.64 13.68 -24.99
CA ASP A 750 40.68 12.71 -24.61
C ASP A 750 40.39 11.98 -23.28
N ASP A 751 39.66 12.59 -22.33
CA ASP A 751 39.30 11.96 -21.05
C ASP A 751 38.27 10.83 -21.26
N ILE A 752 37.33 11.06 -22.20
CA ILE A 752 36.33 10.07 -22.61
C ILE A 752 37.00 8.83 -23.24
N LYS A 753 38.07 9.03 -24.01
CA LYS A 753 38.89 7.92 -24.53
C LYS A 753 39.61 7.16 -23.43
N ALA A 754 40.23 7.85 -22.48
CA ALA A 754 40.94 7.20 -21.38
C ALA A 754 40.02 6.30 -20.54
N ILE A 755 38.79 6.76 -20.27
CA ILE A 755 37.78 5.96 -19.55
C ILE A 755 37.32 4.75 -20.39
N ALA A 756 37.10 4.92 -21.69
CA ALA A 756 36.72 3.82 -22.59
C ALA A 756 37.82 2.76 -22.71
N GLU A 757 39.08 3.18 -22.83
CA GLU A 757 40.25 2.28 -22.85
C GLU A 757 40.40 1.53 -21.52
N GLN A 758 40.21 2.20 -20.37
CA GLN A 758 40.29 1.58 -19.05
C GLN A 758 39.16 0.55 -18.82
N GLN A 759 37.94 0.82 -19.30
CA GLN A 759 36.82 -0.13 -19.27
C GLN A 759 37.05 -1.33 -20.20
N ALA A 760 37.55 -1.11 -21.41
CA ALA A 760 37.92 -2.18 -22.33
C ALA A 760 39.03 -3.07 -21.75
N GLN A 761 40.00 -2.48 -21.03
CA GLN A 761 41.08 -3.23 -20.39
C GLN A 761 40.58 -4.08 -19.20
N GLN A 762 39.67 -3.55 -18.38
CA GLN A 762 39.01 -4.33 -17.32
C GLN A 762 38.13 -5.46 -17.87
N GLN A 763 37.44 -5.23 -18.99
CA GLN A 763 36.65 -6.26 -19.65
C GLN A 763 37.53 -7.36 -20.26
N ALA A 764 38.67 -7.00 -20.87
CA ALA A 764 39.66 -7.97 -21.36
C ALA A 764 40.30 -8.79 -20.22
N GLU A 765 40.58 -8.18 -19.06
CA GLU A 765 41.03 -8.93 -17.87
C GLU A 765 39.94 -9.86 -17.31
N ALA A 766 38.66 -9.45 -17.35
CA ALA A 766 37.55 -10.31 -16.96
C ALA A 766 37.39 -11.53 -17.90
N GLU A 767 37.50 -11.32 -19.21
CA GLU A 767 37.46 -12.39 -20.22
C GLU A 767 38.67 -13.32 -20.15
N ALA A 768 39.87 -12.80 -19.87
CA ALA A 768 41.07 -13.60 -19.62
C ALA A 768 40.93 -14.46 -18.35
N ASN A 769 40.38 -13.89 -17.27
CA ASN A 769 40.09 -14.62 -16.03
C ASN A 769 38.96 -15.65 -16.19
N ALA A 770 38.01 -15.45 -17.11
CA ALA A 770 37.01 -16.44 -17.47
C ALA A 770 37.64 -17.61 -18.25
N LYS A 771 38.47 -17.34 -19.26
CA LYS A 771 39.21 -18.37 -20.00
C LYS A 771 40.17 -19.18 -19.12
N ALA A 772 40.77 -18.55 -18.10
CA ALA A 772 41.62 -19.24 -17.13
C ALA A 772 40.87 -20.22 -16.19
N LYS A 773 39.52 -20.15 -16.14
CA LYS A 773 38.69 -20.99 -15.25
C LYS A 773 38.01 -22.19 -15.92
N GLY A 774 38.21 -22.40 -17.22
CA GLY A 774 38.01 -23.70 -17.84
C GLY A 774 36.58 -24.25 -17.87
N GLU A 775 35.57 -23.38 -17.98
CA GLU A 775 34.19 -23.80 -18.25
C GLU A 775 33.63 -23.09 -19.49
N VAL A 776 32.98 -23.90 -20.34
CA VAL A 776 32.20 -23.64 -21.58
C VAL A 776 32.85 -24.18 -22.86
N ASP A 777 32.28 -25.28 -23.36
CA ASP A 777 32.50 -25.80 -24.71
C ASP A 777 31.83 -24.93 -25.79
N ASP A 778 32.49 -24.83 -26.94
CA ASP A 778 32.10 -24.03 -28.11
C ASP A 778 31.48 -24.94 -29.20
N PRO A 779 30.20 -24.75 -29.58
CA PRO A 779 29.53 -25.58 -30.58
C PRO A 779 29.39 -24.89 -31.95
N LEU A 780 30.49 -24.44 -32.58
CA LEU A 780 30.52 -24.07 -34.01
C LEU A 780 31.83 -24.45 -34.73
N LYS A 781 31.92 -25.69 -35.20
CA LYS A 781 32.88 -26.15 -36.23
C LYS A 781 32.25 -27.17 -37.18
N GLU A 782 32.93 -27.36 -38.31
CA GLU A 782 32.54 -28.12 -39.52
C GLU A 782 31.51 -27.42 -40.42
N ASP A 783 31.68 -27.36 -41.75
CA ASP A 783 32.89 -27.47 -42.57
C ASP A 783 32.59 -26.89 -43.97
N VAL A 784 33.52 -26.18 -44.60
CA VAL A 784 33.42 -25.76 -46.01
C VAL A 784 34.59 -26.33 -46.79
N LYS A 785 34.30 -27.09 -47.86
CA LYS A 785 35.30 -27.57 -48.82
C LYS A 785 35.15 -26.87 -50.17
N GLU A 786 36.30 -26.62 -50.78
CA GLU A 786 36.48 -25.88 -52.03
C GLU A 786 35.97 -26.64 -53.28
N GLY A 787 35.65 -25.92 -54.36
CA GLY A 787 35.26 -26.51 -55.64
C GLY A 787 35.02 -25.51 -56.79
N ASP A 788 36.11 -25.13 -57.47
CA ASP A 788 36.21 -24.62 -58.86
C ASP A 788 35.18 -23.64 -59.48
N LYS A 789 35.71 -22.42 -59.72
CA LYS A 789 35.71 -21.62 -60.98
C LYS A 789 34.43 -20.92 -61.54
N PRO A 790 34.63 -19.79 -62.27
CA PRO A 790 33.55 -18.94 -62.78
C PRO A 790 33.20 -19.22 -64.25
N VAL A 791 31.95 -18.88 -64.64
CA VAL A 791 31.56 -18.57 -66.03
C VAL A 791 30.58 -17.40 -66.01
N ASP A 792 30.68 -16.60 -67.07
CA ASP A 792 30.09 -15.28 -67.28
C ASP A 792 28.56 -15.19 -67.42
N ASP A 793 28.14 -13.91 -67.34
CA ASP A 793 27.18 -13.25 -68.22
C ASP A 793 25.65 -13.41 -68.06
N GLU A 794 25.00 -12.24 -68.20
CA GLU A 794 23.63 -12.02 -68.67
C GLU A 794 22.45 -12.55 -67.80
N GLN A 795 21.29 -11.89 -67.67
CA GLN A 795 20.78 -10.63 -68.22
C GLN A 795 19.55 -10.16 -67.38
N ILE A 796 19.44 -8.85 -67.14
CA ILE A 796 18.21 -8.04 -67.33
C ILE A 796 16.91 -8.27 -66.46
N HIS A 797 16.30 -7.13 -66.11
CA HIS A 797 14.89 -6.85 -65.73
C HIS A 797 14.35 -7.08 -64.29
N GLN A 798 14.31 -5.96 -63.55
CA GLN A 798 13.11 -5.43 -62.86
C GLN A 798 11.85 -5.36 -63.78
N PRO A 799 10.63 -5.09 -63.26
CA PRO A 799 10.09 -5.31 -61.90
C PRO A 799 8.63 -5.84 -61.90
N GLN A 800 8.11 -6.22 -60.72
CA GLN A 800 6.80 -5.75 -60.23
C GLN A 800 6.71 -5.86 -58.70
#